data_AF-A0A8C7K2D8-F1
#
_entry.id   AF-A0A8C7K2D8-F1
#
_cell.length_a   1.000
_cell.length_b   1.000
_cell.length_c   1.000
_cell.angle_alpha   90.00
_cell.angle_beta   90.00
_cell.angle_gamma   90.00
#
_symmetry.space_group_name_H-M   'P 1'
#
loop_
_entity.id
_entity.type
_entity.pdbx_description
1 polymer ?
#
loop_
_entity_poly.entity_id
_entity_poly.type
_entity_poly.pdbx_seq_one_letter_code
_entity_poly.pdbx_strand_id
1 'polypeptide(L)'
;MPYRLFCLLMAAVGIQAQQTPSINDLNAECLGNVIRLSVAPLFDEVDTVFNDTQIINLTPGLATQCGFSFKFDPMGNAMFFASLQNCFSQNMDDKMFSLVMQFRLPGNHMTEDPVYRVGKTCSYTPWTSREILCDRNYMEVSVRRTLPDIQTIPKQPTGGPKARSGNFRRGAEAVASGYKMTAVVFSPSKNVMNVDEVQRKGYAIANTLTRLVLRSPHNAEETYLQNVAGVPMRVLSTSTFFEQKWLVTRVDATAVCPTPEAVAFTPEVITWYMPKHIDPLFSSDAFTMLEVYMGIDAKRLDTEEMAARNYSVLVTEAHIIVEIPVGAVGGYFKSHIQDDQYFVTYTIEPMLELLWIEEVAHENTSYKVLFPITTPPMARPPQVRNYTPLDTVPEQALFVLELGTFNLDVELLNITFPTMVLTVAECNARGFNVQEQRSPDNTLKTFRMEVPFSDPVVFKERRAEQGVTTFTLQLIYGLVIFPEYAPFSHSAVVDAVLLDIVPPSVTGYCDQENFHITVDYRNQEPFFVVLVGKRLLNHEFAQQYLTEGDTDFTITLPFSSPDAVFESVHSSAVRSRLDVALLNPYNNMTIKYFSLACSFLKTLTECFSNGTMTALAVKVESAPGLNPGQLTLSDPACGPTYSDDRFAYFHFTVNSCGTTRKFINNVMLYENEISLPDELEVKLNATTSSEQEYQLKVSCSYVANITRTLAFLTRPRDNEPFAETGTGRLMVRMRLAQDASYNTFHQEEDYPVVRYLRQPLHFEVELTTSSDPKVALVLDHCWATLNEDRDSRPRWNLIING
;
A
#
# COMPACT_ATOMS: atom_id res chain seq x y z
N MET A 1 39.16 44.28 -34.46
CA MET A 1 38.12 43.56 -35.21
C MET A 1 37.30 42.76 -34.21
N PRO A 2 36.03 43.12 -33.92
CA PRO A 2 35.19 42.35 -33.02
C PRO A 2 34.38 41.33 -33.83
N TYR A 3 34.49 40.05 -33.49
CA TYR A 3 33.57 39.02 -33.97
C TYR A 3 32.29 39.10 -33.15
N ARG A 4 31.19 39.46 -33.83
CA ARG A 4 29.82 39.40 -33.30
C ARG A 4 29.41 37.93 -33.20
N LEU A 5 29.21 37.43 -31.98
CA LEU A 5 28.50 36.17 -31.76
C LEU A 5 27.01 36.50 -31.57
N PHE A 6 26.21 36.14 -32.56
CA PHE A 6 24.76 36.33 -32.58
C PHE A 6 24.15 35.17 -31.76
N CYS A 7 23.86 35.40 -30.48
CA CYS A 7 23.08 34.44 -29.69
C CYS A 7 21.61 34.54 -30.12
N LEU A 8 21.18 33.58 -30.94
CA LEU A 8 19.76 33.27 -31.15
C LEU A 8 19.24 32.66 -29.85
N LEU A 9 18.56 33.46 -29.03
CA LEU A 9 17.62 33.00 -28.01
C LEU A 9 16.45 32.33 -28.74
N MET A 10 16.57 31.02 -28.97
CA MET A 10 15.41 30.18 -29.26
C MET A 10 14.68 29.99 -27.93
N ALA A 11 13.73 30.88 -27.64
CA ALA A 11 12.71 30.62 -26.64
C ALA A 11 11.90 29.42 -27.14
N ALA A 12 12.23 28.23 -26.65
CA ALA A 12 11.36 27.07 -26.77
C ALA A 12 10.15 27.33 -25.87
N VAL A 13 9.16 28.03 -26.41
CA VAL A 13 7.82 28.07 -25.84
C VAL A 13 7.31 26.64 -25.93
N GLY A 14 7.35 25.92 -24.81
CA GLY A 14 6.61 24.69 -24.66
C GLY A 14 5.13 25.04 -24.83
N ILE A 15 4.60 24.82 -26.03
CA ILE A 15 3.16 24.88 -26.27
C ILE A 15 2.59 23.62 -25.60
N GLN A 16 2.29 23.74 -24.31
CA GLN A 16 1.31 22.86 -23.70
C GLN A 16 0.00 23.16 -24.42
N ALA A 17 -0.57 22.16 -25.08
CA ALA A 17 -1.82 22.31 -25.79
C ALA A 17 -2.87 22.86 -24.80
N GLN A 18 -3.22 24.15 -24.96
CA GLN A 18 -4.32 24.79 -24.26
C GLN A 18 -5.59 24.02 -24.61
N GLN A 19 -6.03 23.14 -23.70
CA GLN A 19 -7.37 22.60 -23.77
C GLN A 19 -8.33 23.78 -23.58
N THR A 20 -9.06 24.12 -24.64
CA THR A 20 -10.20 25.03 -24.56
C THR A 20 -11.18 24.47 -23.53
N PRO A 21 -11.54 25.23 -22.48
CA PRO A 21 -12.44 24.74 -21.45
C PRO A 21 -13.81 24.51 -22.04
N SER A 22 -14.44 23.41 -21.64
CA SER A 22 -15.79 23.07 -22.06
C SER A 22 -16.80 23.82 -21.20
N ILE A 23 -18.00 24.07 -21.72
CA ILE A 23 -19.11 24.69 -20.95
C ILE A 23 -19.49 23.88 -19.69
N ASN A 24 -19.02 22.63 -19.57
CA ASN A 24 -19.27 21.77 -18.41
C ASN A 24 -18.40 22.10 -17.18
N ASP A 25 -17.43 23.02 -17.30
CA ASP A 25 -16.44 23.31 -16.25
C ASP A 25 -16.84 24.48 -15.30
N LEU A 26 -18.08 24.97 -15.41
CA LEU A 26 -18.65 26.02 -14.58
C LEU A 26 -19.88 25.49 -13.82
N ASN A 27 -19.81 25.42 -12.49
CA ASN A 27 -20.91 24.96 -11.65
C ASN A 27 -21.34 26.06 -10.67
N ALA A 28 -22.64 26.24 -10.47
CA ALA A 28 -23.23 27.19 -9.53
C ALA A 28 -24.20 26.49 -8.57
N GLU A 29 -24.02 26.70 -7.26
CA GLU A 29 -24.75 26.02 -6.20
C GLU A 29 -25.33 27.01 -5.18
N CYS A 30 -26.52 26.71 -4.67
CA CYS A 30 -27.15 27.46 -3.58
C CYS A 30 -26.83 26.76 -2.26
N LEU A 31 -26.08 27.43 -1.38
CA LEU A 31 -25.57 26.87 -0.11
C LEU A 31 -26.11 27.68 1.07
N GLY A 32 -27.44 27.64 1.25
CA GLY A 32 -28.14 28.48 2.21
C GLY A 32 -28.21 29.93 1.74
N ASN A 33 -27.74 30.85 2.56
CA ASN A 33 -27.70 32.29 2.24
C ASN A 33 -26.49 32.73 1.38
N VAL A 34 -25.74 31.78 0.81
CA VAL A 34 -24.59 32.01 -0.08
C VAL A 34 -24.74 31.23 -1.38
N ILE A 35 -24.41 31.85 -2.51
CA ILE A 35 -24.22 31.21 -3.81
C ILE A 35 -22.73 30.94 -3.98
N ARG A 36 -22.38 29.70 -4.31
CA ARG A 36 -21.00 29.33 -4.66
C ARG A 36 -20.91 29.00 -6.14
N LEU A 37 -19.88 29.50 -6.79
CA LEU A 37 -19.55 29.19 -8.17
C LEU A 37 -18.11 28.69 -8.27
N SER A 38 -17.93 27.55 -8.94
CA SER A 38 -16.63 26.93 -9.18
C SER A 38 -16.24 27.07 -10.65
N VAL A 39 -14.98 27.45 -10.89
CA VAL A 39 -14.43 27.76 -12.22
C VAL A 39 -13.05 27.10 -12.36
N ALA A 40 -12.87 26.30 -13.42
CA ALA A 40 -11.61 25.60 -13.75
C ALA A 40 -10.47 26.57 -14.21
N PRO A 41 -9.19 26.13 -14.29
CA PRO A 41 -8.02 26.97 -14.01
C PRO A 41 -7.51 27.79 -15.20
N LEU A 42 -8.37 28.59 -15.83
CA LEU A 42 -8.03 29.32 -17.06
C LEU A 42 -8.26 30.84 -16.98
N PHE A 43 -8.62 31.37 -15.82
CA PHE A 43 -8.98 32.78 -15.67
C PHE A 43 -7.92 33.54 -14.85
N ASP A 44 -7.04 34.27 -15.53
CA ASP A 44 -6.08 35.19 -14.90
C ASP A 44 -6.76 36.49 -14.40
N GLU A 45 -7.91 36.86 -14.97
CA GLU A 45 -8.66 38.07 -14.60
C GLU A 45 -10.15 37.73 -14.47
N VAL A 46 -10.73 37.96 -13.28
CA VAL A 46 -12.16 37.73 -13.02
C VAL A 46 -12.87 39.05 -12.82
N ASP A 47 -13.42 39.54 -13.93
CA ASP A 47 -13.63 40.97 -14.02
C ASP A 47 -15.07 41.41 -14.25
N THR A 48 -16.09 40.55 -14.34
CA THR A 48 -17.40 41.08 -14.79
C THR A 48 -18.68 40.48 -14.16
N VAL A 49 -19.47 41.32 -13.49
CA VAL A 49 -20.87 41.01 -13.12
C VAL A 49 -21.83 41.83 -13.99
N PHE A 50 -22.97 41.24 -14.36
CA PHE A 50 -23.98 41.90 -15.19
C PHE A 50 -25.15 42.39 -14.32
N ASN A 51 -25.59 43.63 -14.56
CA ASN A 51 -26.89 44.12 -14.11
C ASN A 51 -27.72 44.50 -15.34
N ASP A 52 -28.44 43.54 -15.92
CA ASP A 52 -29.38 43.55 -17.08
C ASP A 52 -29.07 44.44 -18.32
N THR A 53 -28.02 45.27 -18.30
CA THR A 53 -27.64 46.28 -19.30
C THR A 53 -26.16 46.71 -19.24
N GLN A 54 -25.39 46.41 -18.18
CA GLN A 54 -24.00 46.90 -18.02
C GLN A 54 -23.05 45.88 -17.38
N ILE A 55 -21.79 45.87 -17.83
CA ILE A 55 -20.65 45.08 -17.34
C ILE A 55 -19.94 45.88 -16.22
N ILE A 56 -19.73 45.27 -15.04
CA ILE A 56 -19.13 45.91 -13.87
C ILE A 56 -17.94 45.11 -13.35
N ASN A 57 -16.78 45.77 -13.20
CA ASN A 57 -15.58 45.17 -12.60
C ASN A 57 -15.64 45.10 -11.07
N LEU A 58 -15.49 43.87 -10.54
CA LEU A 58 -15.46 43.57 -9.11
C LEU A 58 -14.10 43.93 -8.50
N THR A 59 -13.87 45.22 -8.26
CA THR A 59 -12.72 45.63 -7.42
C THR A 59 -12.87 45.08 -5.99
N PRO A 60 -11.77 44.84 -5.24
CA PRO A 60 -11.85 44.31 -3.87
C PRO A 60 -12.77 45.12 -2.94
N GLY A 61 -12.76 46.45 -3.06
CA GLY A 61 -13.66 47.31 -2.29
C GLY A 61 -15.13 47.14 -2.67
N LEU A 62 -15.43 47.05 -3.97
CA LEU A 62 -16.79 46.81 -4.46
C LEU A 62 -17.28 45.41 -4.09
N ALA A 63 -16.42 44.39 -4.16
CA ALA A 63 -16.73 43.02 -3.79
C ALA A 63 -17.21 42.95 -2.33
N THR A 64 -16.45 43.54 -1.41
CA THR A 64 -16.80 43.64 0.02
C THR A 64 -18.13 44.39 0.23
N GLN A 65 -18.32 45.55 -0.41
CA GLN A 65 -19.58 46.31 -0.29
C GLN A 65 -20.78 45.56 -0.86
N CYS A 66 -20.55 44.79 -1.91
CA CYS A 66 -21.63 44.11 -2.60
C CYS A 66 -21.85 42.67 -2.18
N GLY A 67 -21.10 42.15 -1.22
CA GLY A 67 -21.29 40.79 -0.69
C GLY A 67 -20.72 39.71 -1.60
N PHE A 68 -19.54 39.95 -2.17
CA PHE A 68 -18.77 39.01 -2.98
C PHE A 68 -17.41 38.72 -2.35
N SER A 69 -16.97 37.48 -2.49
CA SER A 69 -15.61 37.04 -2.17
C SER A 69 -15.17 35.95 -3.14
N PHE A 70 -13.86 35.72 -3.23
CA PHE A 70 -13.30 34.68 -4.08
C PHE A 70 -11.99 34.14 -3.52
N LYS A 71 -11.64 32.93 -3.95
CA LYS A 71 -10.33 32.31 -3.67
C LYS A 71 -9.85 31.51 -4.88
N PHE A 72 -8.55 31.26 -4.91
CA PHE A 72 -7.89 30.39 -5.89
C PHE A 72 -7.24 29.22 -5.17
N ASP A 73 -7.37 28.02 -5.73
CA ASP A 73 -6.59 26.88 -5.27
C ASP A 73 -5.18 26.88 -5.93
N PRO A 74 -4.23 26.05 -5.46
CA PRO A 74 -2.87 26.00 -6.02
C PRO A 74 -2.80 25.55 -7.48
N MET A 75 -3.86 24.91 -7.99
CA MET A 75 -3.97 24.47 -9.37
C MET A 75 -4.52 25.58 -10.28
N GLY A 76 -4.88 26.73 -9.72
CA GLY A 76 -5.43 27.88 -10.43
C GLY A 76 -6.96 27.88 -10.54
N ASN A 77 -7.67 26.93 -9.94
CA ASN A 77 -9.14 26.91 -9.97
C ASN A 77 -9.68 28.03 -9.06
N ALA A 78 -10.66 28.76 -9.55
CA ALA A 78 -11.28 29.87 -8.84
C ALA A 78 -12.63 29.45 -8.24
N MET A 79 -12.86 29.84 -6.99
CA MET A 79 -14.17 29.70 -6.33
C MET A 79 -14.69 31.07 -5.93
N PHE A 80 -15.89 31.41 -6.41
CA PHE A 80 -16.60 32.65 -6.12
C PHE A 80 -17.74 32.40 -5.15
N PHE A 81 -17.94 33.34 -4.24
CA PHE A 81 -18.98 33.30 -3.23
C PHE A 81 -19.74 34.62 -3.26
N ALA A 82 -21.06 34.54 -3.20
CA ALA A 82 -21.93 35.70 -3.22
C ALA A 82 -23.05 35.54 -2.18
N SER A 83 -23.26 36.53 -1.31
CA SER A 83 -24.46 36.58 -0.46
C SER A 83 -25.72 36.57 -1.33
N LEU A 84 -26.81 35.92 -0.91
CA LEU A 84 -28.10 36.02 -1.61
C LEU A 84 -28.59 37.47 -1.72
N GLN A 85 -28.22 38.32 -0.76
CA GLN A 85 -28.58 39.73 -0.68
C GLN A 85 -27.54 40.65 -1.36
N ASN A 86 -26.68 40.12 -2.23
CA ASN A 86 -25.65 40.89 -2.94
C ASN A 86 -26.24 42.02 -3.80
N CYS A 87 -25.45 43.04 -4.14
CA CYS A 87 -25.91 44.23 -4.90
C CYS A 87 -26.54 43.92 -6.26
N PHE A 88 -26.17 42.80 -6.89
CA PHE A 88 -26.55 42.46 -8.26
C PHE A 88 -27.57 41.30 -8.30
N SER A 89 -28.06 40.86 -7.14
CA SER A 89 -29.07 39.84 -7.01
C SER A 89 -30.44 40.43 -7.33
N GLN A 90 -31.15 39.84 -8.29
CA GLN A 90 -32.57 40.12 -8.46
C GLN A 90 -33.35 39.42 -7.34
N ASN A 91 -33.86 40.20 -6.39
CA ASN A 91 -34.65 39.74 -5.25
C ASN A 91 -36.15 39.83 -5.54
N MET A 92 -36.83 38.70 -5.54
CA MET A 92 -38.29 38.59 -5.61
C MET A 92 -38.86 38.23 -4.24
N ASP A 93 -39.46 39.23 -3.58
CA ASP A 93 -40.19 39.13 -2.30
C ASP A 93 -39.41 38.52 -1.12
N ASP A 94 -38.08 38.64 -1.10
CA ASP A 94 -37.21 37.95 -0.13
C ASP A 94 -37.36 36.42 -0.16
N LYS A 95 -37.80 35.83 -1.28
CA LYS A 95 -37.97 34.37 -1.42
C LYS A 95 -37.12 33.77 -2.52
N MET A 96 -36.98 34.47 -3.64
CA MET A 96 -36.17 34.02 -4.77
C MET A 96 -35.12 35.06 -5.13
N PHE A 97 -33.89 34.59 -5.31
CA PHE A 97 -32.72 35.42 -5.58
C PHE A 97 -32.05 34.90 -6.84
N SER A 98 -31.93 35.75 -7.86
CA SER A 98 -31.30 35.39 -9.14
C SER A 98 -30.04 36.20 -9.37
N LEU A 99 -28.91 35.52 -9.55
CA LEU A 99 -27.62 36.14 -9.84
C LEU A 99 -27.11 35.62 -11.18
N VAL A 100 -26.59 36.52 -12.01
CA VAL A 100 -25.96 36.18 -13.30
C VAL A 100 -24.59 36.84 -13.39
N MET A 101 -23.57 36.01 -13.59
CA MET A 101 -22.16 36.40 -13.68
C MET A 101 -21.59 36.06 -15.05
N GLN A 102 -20.55 36.79 -15.45
CA GLN A 102 -19.89 36.58 -16.72
C GLN A 102 -18.36 36.58 -16.54
N PHE A 103 -17.67 35.61 -17.14
CA PHE A 103 -16.24 35.43 -16.99
C PHE A 103 -15.57 35.62 -18.35
N ARG A 104 -14.51 36.42 -18.40
CA ARG A 104 -13.73 36.66 -19.61
C ARG A 104 -12.43 35.87 -19.51
N LEU A 105 -12.14 35.05 -20.51
CA LEU A 105 -10.82 34.42 -20.65
C LEU A 105 -9.92 35.34 -21.48
N PRO A 106 -8.72 35.71 -21.02
CA PRO A 106 -7.77 36.39 -21.88
C PRO A 106 -7.41 35.47 -23.06
N GLY A 107 -7.84 35.86 -24.25
CA GLY A 107 -7.47 35.22 -25.50
C GLY A 107 -6.07 35.64 -25.92
N ASN A 108 -5.43 34.78 -26.71
CA ASN A 108 -4.09 35.00 -27.23
C ASN A 108 -4.11 36.13 -28.30
N HIS A 109 -4.23 37.39 -27.88
CA HIS A 109 -4.08 38.68 -28.60
C HIS A 109 -4.61 38.86 -30.05
N MET A 110 -5.31 37.89 -30.64
CA MET A 110 -5.66 37.86 -32.07
C MET A 110 -7.17 37.69 -32.36
N THR A 111 -8.02 37.42 -31.35
CA THR A 111 -9.49 37.32 -31.47
C THR A 111 -10.16 37.82 -30.19
N GLU A 112 -11.39 38.36 -30.29
CA GLU A 112 -12.19 38.77 -29.12
C GLU A 112 -12.27 37.63 -28.08
N ASP A 113 -11.92 37.96 -26.84
CA ASP A 113 -11.90 37.06 -25.69
C ASP A 113 -13.25 36.32 -25.52
N PRO A 114 -13.27 34.97 -25.44
CA PRO A 114 -14.50 34.23 -25.21
C PRO A 114 -15.05 34.54 -23.82
N VAL A 115 -16.37 34.78 -23.76
CA VAL A 115 -17.05 35.18 -22.54
C VAL A 115 -18.08 34.15 -22.09
N TYR A 116 -17.94 33.67 -20.86
CA TYR A 116 -18.76 32.60 -20.28
C TYR A 116 -19.80 33.18 -19.35
N ARG A 117 -21.07 32.83 -19.51
CA ARG A 117 -22.17 33.36 -18.69
C ARG A 117 -22.73 32.26 -17.80
N VAL A 118 -22.79 32.51 -16.49
CA VAL A 118 -23.36 31.57 -15.51
C VAL A 118 -24.40 32.28 -14.67
N GLY A 119 -25.58 31.69 -14.56
CA GLY A 119 -26.67 32.20 -13.75
C GLY A 119 -27.16 31.16 -12.76
N LYS A 120 -27.57 31.61 -11.57
CA LYS A 120 -28.21 30.76 -10.56
C LYS A 120 -29.35 31.50 -9.90
N THR A 121 -30.49 30.81 -9.79
CA THR A 121 -31.63 31.26 -9.02
C THR A 121 -31.79 30.35 -7.79
N CYS A 122 -31.83 30.94 -6.61
CA CYS A 122 -31.96 30.25 -5.33
C CYS A 122 -33.28 30.63 -4.65
N SER A 123 -34.00 29.62 -4.19
CA SER A 123 -35.15 29.82 -3.29
C SER A 123 -34.68 29.72 -1.85
N TYR A 124 -35.03 30.69 -1.01
CA TYR A 124 -34.59 30.72 0.39
C TYR A 124 -35.72 31.22 1.31
N THR A 125 -36.37 30.28 1.99
CA THR A 125 -37.40 30.51 3.02
C THR A 125 -37.46 29.30 3.96
N PRO A 126 -37.63 29.46 5.28
CA PRO A 126 -37.90 30.71 6.02
C PRO A 126 -36.61 31.46 6.45
N TRP A 127 -36.65 32.79 6.40
CA TRP A 127 -35.62 33.65 7.00
C TRP A 127 -35.78 33.69 8.52
N THR A 128 -34.65 33.77 9.25
CA THR A 128 -34.66 34.01 10.69
C THR A 128 -34.84 35.51 11.01
N SER A 129 -35.12 35.86 12.27
CA SER A 129 -35.20 37.26 12.72
C SER A 129 -33.89 38.01 12.47
N ARG A 130 -32.75 37.33 12.65
CA ARG A 130 -31.40 37.86 12.36
C ARG A 130 -30.54 36.81 11.66
N GLU A 131 -29.85 37.22 10.60
CA GLU A 131 -28.84 36.40 9.92
C GLU A 131 -27.51 37.11 9.91
N ILE A 132 -26.45 36.40 10.25
CA ILE A 132 -25.08 36.93 10.24
C ILE A 132 -24.24 36.02 9.35
N LEU A 133 -23.48 36.64 8.45
CA LEU A 133 -22.53 35.98 7.58
C LEU A 133 -21.15 36.61 7.77
N CYS A 134 -20.21 35.83 8.26
CA CYS A 134 -18.80 36.17 8.29
C CYS A 134 -18.12 35.52 7.09
N ASP A 135 -17.77 36.32 6.08
CA ASP A 135 -17.06 35.89 4.88
C ASP A 135 -15.58 36.31 4.98
N ARG A 136 -14.75 35.95 4.00
CA ARG A 136 -13.30 36.18 3.98
C ARG A 136 -12.93 37.66 4.12
N ASN A 137 -13.67 38.54 3.44
CA ASN A 137 -13.37 39.97 3.30
C ASN A 137 -14.39 40.89 3.98
N TYR A 138 -15.59 40.40 4.34
CA TYR A 138 -16.64 41.20 4.98
C TYR A 138 -17.41 40.42 6.04
N MET A 139 -18.06 41.17 6.93
CA MET A 139 -19.14 40.72 7.78
C MET A 139 -20.46 41.32 7.29
N GLU A 140 -21.52 40.53 7.27
CA GLU A 140 -22.87 40.92 6.88
C GLU A 140 -23.84 40.58 8.00
N VAL A 141 -24.76 41.50 8.27
CA VAL A 141 -25.92 41.26 9.14
C VAL A 141 -27.19 41.67 8.42
N SER A 142 -28.16 40.76 8.45
CA SER A 142 -29.50 40.94 7.89
C SER A 142 -30.52 40.79 9.00
N VAL A 143 -31.22 41.86 9.36
CA VAL A 143 -32.24 41.85 10.43
C VAL A 143 -33.63 42.07 9.86
N ARG A 144 -34.60 41.34 10.40
CA ARG A 144 -36.01 41.51 10.08
C ARG A 144 -36.48 42.90 10.51
N ARG A 145 -37.20 43.57 9.62
CA ARG A 145 -37.73 44.90 9.85
C ARG A 145 -39.25 44.82 9.98
N THR A 146 -39.75 44.84 11.21
CA THR A 146 -41.18 44.94 11.52
C THR A 146 -41.61 46.40 11.54
N LEU A 147 -41.81 47.00 10.35
CA LEU A 147 -42.39 48.35 10.27
C LEU A 147 -43.91 48.29 10.44
N PRO A 148 -44.52 49.24 11.18
CA PRO A 148 -45.97 49.34 11.26
C PRO A 148 -46.58 49.60 9.87
N ASP A 149 -47.51 48.73 9.48
CA ASP A 149 -48.25 48.84 8.22
C ASP A 149 -49.33 49.93 8.36
N ILE A 150 -49.05 51.14 7.89
CA ILE A 150 -50.07 52.21 7.82
C ILE A 150 -50.76 52.08 6.46
N GLN A 151 -52.02 51.66 6.49
CA GLN A 151 -52.88 51.41 5.32
C GLN A 151 -52.67 52.43 4.18
N THR A 152 -52.47 51.89 2.98
CA THR A 152 -52.33 52.60 1.72
C THR A 152 -53.58 53.43 1.39
N ILE A 153 -53.43 54.74 1.27
CA ILE A 153 -54.42 55.63 0.63
C ILE A 153 -54.25 55.48 -0.90
N PRO A 154 -55.32 55.34 -1.71
CA PRO A 154 -55.21 55.11 -3.15
C PRO A 154 -54.55 56.29 -3.88
N LYS A 155 -53.56 56.00 -4.74
CA LYS A 155 -52.95 56.98 -5.65
C LYS A 155 -53.95 57.35 -6.77
N GLN A 156 -54.15 58.65 -6.97
CA GLN A 156 -54.81 59.21 -8.16
C GLN A 156 -53.74 59.59 -9.21
N PRO A 157 -53.98 59.39 -10.52
CA PRO A 157 -52.92 59.46 -11.53
C PRO A 157 -52.79 60.88 -12.12
N THR A 158 -51.57 61.37 -12.27
CA THR A 158 -51.25 62.43 -13.25
C THR A 158 -49.90 62.14 -13.88
N GLY A 159 -49.88 62.11 -15.22
CA GLY A 159 -48.71 61.86 -16.05
C GLY A 159 -47.97 63.14 -16.46
N GLY A 160 -46.75 62.97 -16.97
CA GLY A 160 -45.96 64.02 -17.63
C GLY A 160 -44.45 63.74 -17.60
N PRO A 161 -43.65 64.14 -18.62
CA PRO A 161 -42.60 63.31 -19.18
C PRO A 161 -41.16 63.54 -18.67
N LYS A 162 -40.35 62.52 -18.96
CA LYS A 162 -38.91 62.28 -18.66
C LYS A 162 -37.98 63.48 -18.83
N ALA A 163 -37.07 63.64 -17.85
CA ALA A 163 -35.77 64.29 -18.03
C ALA A 163 -34.65 63.30 -17.73
N ARG A 164 -33.80 63.07 -18.74
CA ARG A 164 -32.52 62.35 -18.66
C ARG A 164 -31.50 63.21 -17.90
N SER A 165 -30.86 62.65 -16.87
CA SER A 165 -29.48 62.99 -16.50
C SER A 165 -28.86 61.83 -15.75
N GLY A 166 -27.70 61.38 -16.22
CA GLY A 166 -26.99 60.20 -15.72
C GLY A 166 -26.31 60.45 -14.37
N ASN A 167 -26.52 59.52 -13.45
CA ASN A 167 -25.64 59.20 -12.33
C ASN A 167 -26.00 57.77 -11.88
N PHE A 168 -25.19 56.79 -12.29
CA PHE A 168 -25.39 55.37 -12.01
C PHE A 168 -24.85 55.03 -10.61
N ARG A 169 -25.66 55.36 -9.60
CA ARG A 169 -25.65 54.78 -8.26
C ARG A 169 -27.07 54.34 -7.87
N ARG A 170 -27.75 53.64 -8.79
CA ARG A 170 -29.06 53.03 -8.51
C ARG A 170 -28.87 51.62 -7.96
N GLY A 171 -28.51 51.56 -6.69
CA GLY A 171 -29.02 50.52 -5.78
C GLY A 171 -30.20 51.11 -5.01
N ALA A 172 -31.23 51.61 -5.71
CA ALA A 172 -32.39 52.22 -5.09
C ALA A 172 -33.55 52.29 -6.07
N GLU A 173 -34.51 51.37 -5.94
CA GLU A 173 -35.96 51.65 -6.01
C GLU A 173 -36.76 50.39 -5.63
N ALA A 174 -36.55 49.86 -4.42
CA ALA A 174 -37.65 49.19 -3.72
C ALA A 174 -38.35 50.23 -2.84
N VAL A 175 -39.16 51.07 -3.48
CA VAL A 175 -40.12 51.97 -2.83
C VAL A 175 -41.30 51.13 -2.32
N ALA A 176 -41.04 50.20 -1.40
CA ALA A 176 -42.07 49.29 -0.90
C ALA A 176 -42.69 49.72 0.44
N SER A 177 -42.00 50.52 1.27
CA SER A 177 -42.54 50.88 2.60
C SER A 177 -42.79 52.37 2.85
N GLY A 178 -42.28 53.28 2.01
CA GLY A 178 -42.45 54.73 2.23
C GLY A 178 -41.71 55.28 3.47
N TYR A 179 -40.86 54.48 4.13
CA TYR A 179 -39.93 54.91 5.19
C TYR A 179 -38.56 55.23 4.57
N LYS A 180 -37.95 56.35 4.96
CA LYS A 180 -36.62 56.77 4.52
C LYS A 180 -35.60 56.51 5.63
N MET A 181 -34.47 55.88 5.30
CA MET A 181 -33.32 55.79 6.22
C MET A 181 -32.69 57.19 6.37
N THR A 182 -32.60 57.71 7.59
CA THR A 182 -32.13 59.08 7.83
C THR A 182 -30.76 59.14 8.48
N ALA A 183 -30.49 58.27 9.45
CA ALA A 183 -29.21 58.21 10.14
C ALA A 183 -28.83 56.78 10.54
N VAL A 184 -27.53 56.51 10.55
CA VAL A 184 -26.91 55.31 11.08
C VAL A 184 -25.97 55.73 12.19
N VAL A 185 -26.14 55.14 13.38
CA VAL A 185 -25.32 55.40 14.55
C VAL A 185 -24.47 54.17 14.84
N PHE A 186 -23.16 54.32 14.84
CA PHE A 186 -22.22 53.24 15.18
C PHE A 186 -21.98 53.19 16.69
N SER A 187 -21.87 51.99 17.25
CA SER A 187 -21.55 51.77 18.67
C SER A 187 -20.25 50.95 18.79
N PRO A 188 -19.33 51.31 19.70
CA PRO A 188 -19.44 52.32 20.76
C PRO A 188 -19.01 53.75 20.36
N SER A 189 -18.54 53.98 19.14
CA SER A 189 -18.00 55.29 18.70
C SER A 189 -19.04 56.41 18.79
N LYS A 190 -20.34 56.08 18.71
CA LYS A 190 -21.47 57.01 18.64
C LYS A 190 -21.41 57.94 17.43
N ASN A 191 -20.62 57.58 16.42
CA ASN A 191 -20.53 58.32 15.17
C ASN A 191 -21.88 58.22 14.44
N VAL A 192 -22.43 59.37 14.07
CA VAL A 192 -23.70 59.48 13.35
C VAL A 192 -23.40 59.85 11.91
N MET A 193 -23.84 59.02 10.96
CA MET A 193 -23.64 59.24 9.53
C MET A 193 -24.96 59.12 8.79
N ASN A 194 -25.09 59.83 7.66
CA ASN A 194 -26.17 59.57 6.72
C ASN A 194 -25.82 58.39 5.81
N VAL A 195 -26.82 57.84 5.11
CA VAL A 195 -26.63 56.65 4.25
C VAL A 195 -25.54 56.84 3.19
N ASP A 196 -25.50 58.01 2.55
CA ASP A 196 -24.52 58.30 1.49
C ASP A 196 -23.08 58.40 2.04
N GLU A 197 -22.92 58.84 3.29
CA GLU A 197 -21.64 58.91 4.00
C GLU A 197 -21.17 57.52 4.43
N VAL A 198 -22.06 56.70 4.97
CA VAL A 198 -21.80 55.28 5.31
C VAL A 198 -21.25 54.53 4.09
N GLN A 199 -21.91 54.69 2.93
CA GLN A 199 -21.47 54.07 1.69
C GLN A 199 -20.13 54.61 1.18
N ARG A 200 -19.88 55.92 1.30
CA ARG A 200 -18.58 56.52 0.94
C ARG A 200 -17.44 56.05 1.84
N LYS A 201 -17.71 55.71 3.10
CA LYS A 201 -16.72 55.19 4.05
C LYS A 201 -16.37 53.71 3.86
N GLY A 202 -17.01 52.99 2.95
CA GLY A 202 -16.68 51.59 2.68
C GLY A 202 -17.72 50.58 3.13
N TYR A 203 -18.73 51.00 3.89
CA TYR A 203 -19.80 50.13 4.40
C TYR A 203 -20.92 49.97 3.38
N ALA A 204 -21.64 48.86 3.44
CA ALA A 204 -22.86 48.70 2.65
C ALA A 204 -24.08 48.76 3.56
N ILE A 205 -25.10 49.49 3.13
CA ILE A 205 -26.40 49.50 3.79
C ILE A 205 -27.48 49.47 2.71
N ALA A 206 -28.40 48.50 2.82
CA ALA A 206 -29.48 48.29 1.87
C ALA A 206 -30.73 47.82 2.59
N ASN A 207 -31.90 48.13 2.02
CA ASN A 207 -33.17 47.57 2.47
C ASN A 207 -33.74 46.65 1.41
N THR A 208 -34.29 45.53 1.86
CA THR A 208 -35.17 44.70 1.06
C THR A 208 -36.64 44.97 1.44
N LEU A 209 -37.57 44.14 0.96
CA LEU A 209 -38.98 44.26 1.30
C LEU A 209 -39.17 44.17 2.82
N THR A 210 -38.56 43.18 3.45
CA THR A 210 -38.78 42.85 4.87
C THR A 210 -37.55 43.00 5.75
N ARG A 211 -36.37 43.34 5.21
CA ARG A 211 -35.10 43.31 5.96
C ARG A 211 -34.23 44.54 5.76
N LEU A 212 -33.39 44.82 6.76
CA LEU A 212 -32.25 45.72 6.68
C LEU A 212 -30.97 44.87 6.56
N VAL A 213 -30.12 45.22 5.61
CA VAL A 213 -28.84 44.54 5.33
C VAL A 213 -27.71 45.52 5.53
N LEU A 214 -26.73 45.16 6.35
CA LEU A 214 -25.54 45.94 6.62
C LEU A 214 -24.29 45.09 6.36
N ARG A 215 -23.28 45.65 5.70
CA ARG A 215 -21.97 45.02 5.53
C ARG A 215 -20.84 45.94 5.95
N SER A 216 -19.79 45.33 6.49
CA SER A 216 -18.53 45.98 6.80
C SER A 216 -17.35 45.11 6.38
N PRO A 217 -16.27 45.70 5.85
CA PRO A 217 -14.97 45.05 5.90
C PRO A 217 -14.61 44.69 7.34
N HIS A 218 -13.86 43.61 7.56
CA HIS A 218 -13.44 43.21 8.91
C HIS A 218 -12.64 44.30 9.63
N ASN A 219 -11.72 44.96 8.93
CA ASN A 219 -10.82 45.99 9.48
C ASN A 219 -11.29 47.43 9.26
N ALA A 220 -12.60 47.66 9.26
CA ALA A 220 -13.15 49.00 9.09
C ALA A 220 -13.08 49.85 10.38
N GLU A 221 -12.99 51.17 10.24
CA GLU A 221 -12.76 52.14 11.33
C GLU A 221 -13.78 52.03 12.48
N GLU A 222 -15.06 51.83 12.16
CA GLU A 222 -16.15 51.74 13.14
C GLU A 222 -16.35 50.33 13.71
N THR A 223 -15.42 49.40 13.47
CA THR A 223 -15.43 48.05 14.08
C THR A 223 -14.48 48.00 15.27
N TYR A 224 -14.77 47.15 16.26
CA TYR A 224 -13.95 47.03 17.47
C TYR A 224 -13.74 45.56 17.87
N LEU A 225 -12.67 45.28 18.60
CA LEU A 225 -12.39 43.95 19.13
C LEU A 225 -13.03 43.77 20.50
N GLN A 226 -13.62 42.60 20.72
CA GLN A 226 -14.17 42.19 22.00
C GLN A 226 -13.77 40.74 22.27
N ASN A 227 -13.29 40.47 23.47
CA ASN A 227 -12.99 39.11 23.91
C ASN A 227 -14.28 38.44 24.41
N VAL A 228 -14.63 37.31 23.82
CA VAL A 228 -15.83 36.52 24.14
C VAL A 228 -15.39 35.11 24.48
N ALA A 229 -15.56 34.71 25.74
CA ALA A 229 -15.09 33.42 26.26
C ALA A 229 -13.61 33.11 25.92
N GLY A 230 -12.73 34.11 25.93
CA GLY A 230 -11.31 33.95 25.58
C GLY A 230 -11.00 33.97 24.08
N VAL A 231 -12.00 34.13 23.21
CA VAL A 231 -11.83 34.29 21.76
C VAL A 231 -11.99 35.76 21.37
N PRO A 232 -10.98 36.39 20.76
CA PRO A 232 -11.11 37.74 20.24
C PRO A 232 -12.00 37.76 18.99
N MET A 233 -13.10 38.51 19.08
CA MET A 233 -14.08 38.67 18.00
C MET A 233 -14.15 40.13 17.55
N ARG A 234 -14.33 40.35 16.25
CA ARG A 234 -14.56 41.66 15.66
C ARG A 234 -16.06 41.95 15.65
N VAL A 235 -16.45 43.10 16.16
CA VAL A 235 -17.84 43.52 16.31
C VAL A 235 -18.12 44.77 15.47
N LEU A 236 -19.26 44.73 14.78
CA LEU A 236 -19.90 45.88 14.16
C LEU A 236 -21.29 46.01 14.78
N SER A 237 -21.58 47.14 15.42
CA SER A 237 -22.90 47.39 16.00
C SER A 237 -23.43 48.74 15.54
N THR A 238 -24.67 48.75 15.04
CA THR A 238 -25.30 49.95 14.49
C THR A 238 -26.76 50.06 14.88
N SER A 239 -27.25 51.30 14.97
CA SER A 239 -28.68 51.63 15.07
C SER A 239 -29.06 52.46 13.86
N THR A 240 -29.96 51.94 13.02
CA THR A 240 -30.46 52.65 11.84
C THR A 240 -31.84 53.24 12.12
N PHE A 241 -32.00 54.53 11.83
CA PHE A 241 -33.25 55.26 12.01
C PHE A 241 -34.03 55.38 10.70
N PHE A 242 -35.30 54.99 10.76
CA PHE A 242 -36.26 55.02 9.67
C PHE A 242 -37.34 56.04 9.95
N GLU A 243 -37.52 57.01 9.07
CA GLU A 243 -38.52 58.07 9.22
C GLU A 243 -39.61 57.97 8.15
N GLN A 244 -40.86 58.07 8.59
CA GLN A 244 -42.02 58.27 7.72
C GLN A 244 -42.98 59.28 8.37
N LYS A 245 -43.04 60.50 7.80
CA LYS A 245 -43.88 61.63 8.24
C LYS A 245 -43.68 62.01 9.72
N TRP A 246 -44.31 61.27 10.65
CA TRP A 246 -44.33 61.52 12.10
C TRP A 246 -43.75 60.35 12.92
N LEU A 247 -43.50 59.21 12.30
CA LEU A 247 -43.01 58.00 12.96
C LEU A 247 -41.52 57.82 12.69
N VAL A 248 -40.75 57.63 13.75
CA VAL A 248 -39.34 57.24 13.70
C VAL A 248 -39.20 55.86 14.32
N THR A 249 -38.66 54.91 13.55
CA THR A 249 -38.40 53.54 14.02
C THR A 249 -36.89 53.31 14.03
N ARG A 250 -36.39 52.72 15.13
CA ARG A 250 -35.00 52.31 15.27
C ARG A 250 -34.88 50.82 14.99
N VAL A 251 -33.91 50.44 14.18
CA VAL A 251 -33.56 49.04 13.92
C VAL A 251 -32.10 48.85 14.28
N ASP A 252 -31.85 47.99 15.26
CA ASP A 252 -30.51 47.68 15.73
C ASP A 252 -29.97 46.47 14.96
N ALA A 253 -28.72 46.55 14.49
CA ALA A 253 -28.07 45.51 13.72
C ALA A 253 -26.62 45.34 14.21
N THR A 254 -26.30 44.13 14.65
CA THR A 254 -24.98 43.77 15.16
C THR A 254 -24.46 42.54 14.42
N ALA A 255 -23.25 42.63 13.88
CA ALA A 255 -22.48 41.52 13.33
C ALA A 255 -21.26 41.26 14.21
N VAL A 256 -20.94 40.00 14.47
CA VAL A 256 -19.76 39.59 15.25
C VAL A 256 -19.07 38.47 14.50
N CYS A 257 -17.77 38.56 14.24
CA CYS A 257 -17.01 37.54 13.52
C CYS A 257 -15.73 37.17 14.27
N PRO A 258 -15.32 35.89 14.27
CA PRO A 258 -14.07 35.48 14.90
C PRO A 258 -12.86 36.06 14.15
N THR A 259 -11.77 36.29 14.88
CA THR A 259 -10.49 36.71 14.31
C THR A 259 -9.52 35.52 14.22
N PRO A 260 -8.43 35.58 13.42
CA PRO A 260 -7.50 34.46 13.23
C PRO A 260 -6.90 33.89 14.53
N GLU A 261 -6.84 34.67 15.60
CA GLU A 261 -6.40 34.24 16.94
C GLU A 261 -7.35 33.22 17.61
N ALA A 262 -8.53 32.97 17.04
CA ALA A 262 -9.45 31.91 17.45
C ALA A 262 -8.95 30.49 17.12
N VAL A 263 -7.83 30.37 16.41
CA VAL A 263 -7.25 29.10 15.96
C VAL A 263 -5.95 28.82 16.70
N ALA A 264 -5.83 27.60 17.22
CA ALA A 264 -4.58 27.05 17.71
C ALA A 264 -4.02 26.01 16.73
N PHE A 265 -2.70 25.93 16.68
CA PHE A 265 -1.97 25.03 15.78
C PHE A 265 -1.08 24.08 16.56
N THR A 266 -1.12 22.81 16.18
CA THR A 266 -0.09 21.82 16.45
C THR A 266 0.47 21.31 15.11
N PRO A 267 1.59 20.57 15.08
CA PRO A 267 2.12 20.02 13.82
C PRO A 267 1.15 19.09 13.08
N GLU A 268 0.18 18.50 13.78
CA GLU A 268 -0.73 17.47 13.26
C GLU A 268 -2.19 17.92 13.18
N VAL A 269 -2.62 18.87 14.01
CA VAL A 269 -4.02 19.27 14.16
C VAL A 269 -4.18 20.78 14.25
N ILE A 270 -5.19 21.28 13.53
CA ILE A 270 -5.75 22.63 13.63
C ILE A 270 -6.94 22.56 14.59
N THR A 271 -6.97 23.41 15.61
CA THR A 271 -8.09 23.51 16.55
C THR A 271 -8.70 24.91 16.48
N TRP A 272 -9.97 25.00 16.08
CA TRP A 272 -10.71 26.26 16.02
C TRP A 272 -11.71 26.35 17.18
N TYR A 273 -11.59 27.42 17.97
CA TYR A 273 -12.47 27.71 19.10
C TYR A 273 -13.52 28.75 18.70
N MET A 274 -14.80 28.37 18.78
CA MET A 274 -15.93 29.26 18.55
C MET A 274 -16.75 29.39 19.83
N PRO A 275 -16.98 30.60 20.39
CA PRO A 275 -17.82 30.76 21.56
C PRO A 275 -19.26 30.31 21.29
N LYS A 276 -19.83 29.53 22.22
CA LYS A 276 -21.23 29.09 22.15
C LYS A 276 -22.20 30.22 22.48
N HIS A 277 -21.85 31.03 23.48
CA HIS A 277 -22.55 32.27 23.83
C HIS A 277 -21.72 33.46 23.35
N ILE A 278 -22.33 34.31 22.52
CA ILE A 278 -21.66 35.45 21.85
C ILE A 278 -22.28 36.74 22.38
N ASP A 279 -21.82 37.21 23.54
CA ASP A 279 -22.49 38.26 24.34
C ASP A 279 -23.06 39.45 23.54
N PRO A 280 -22.37 40.03 22.52
CA PRO A 280 -22.94 41.17 21.75
C PRO A 280 -24.17 40.81 20.90
N LEU A 281 -24.46 39.52 20.73
CA LEU A 281 -25.61 39.01 19.98
C LEU A 281 -26.76 38.56 20.88
N PHE A 282 -26.53 38.34 22.17
CA PHE A 282 -27.57 37.86 23.09
C PHE A 282 -28.16 39.01 23.90
N SER A 283 -29.48 39.01 24.04
CA SER A 283 -30.19 39.93 24.94
C SER A 283 -30.34 39.36 26.36
N SER A 284 -30.19 38.04 26.51
CA SER A 284 -30.31 37.30 27.76
C SER A 284 -29.49 35.99 27.68
N ASP A 285 -29.05 35.48 28.84
CA ASP A 285 -28.33 34.20 28.94
C ASP A 285 -29.21 32.97 28.62
N ALA A 286 -30.54 33.13 28.54
CA ALA A 286 -31.48 32.05 28.26
C ALA A 286 -31.70 31.86 26.74
N PHE A 287 -31.07 30.84 26.17
CA PHE A 287 -31.20 30.49 24.74
C PHE A 287 -31.13 28.97 24.52
N THR A 288 -31.72 28.53 23.41
CA THR A 288 -31.62 27.14 22.94
C THR A 288 -30.88 27.09 21.61
N MET A 289 -29.82 26.29 21.53
CA MET A 289 -29.11 25.98 20.30
C MET A 289 -29.87 24.88 19.54
N LEU A 290 -30.35 25.19 18.34
CA LEU A 290 -31.19 24.30 17.52
C LEU A 290 -30.36 23.49 16.53
N GLU A 291 -29.41 24.14 15.85
CA GLU A 291 -28.57 23.50 14.83
C GLU A 291 -27.10 23.93 14.99
N VAL A 292 -26.18 22.98 14.79
CA VAL A 292 -24.74 23.20 14.70
C VAL A 292 -24.23 22.33 13.54
N TYR A 293 -23.79 22.96 12.46
CA TYR A 293 -23.26 22.26 11.29
C TYR A 293 -21.84 22.72 10.99
N MET A 294 -20.98 21.74 10.67
CA MET A 294 -19.67 21.98 10.09
C MET A 294 -19.71 21.81 8.57
N GLY A 295 -18.87 22.55 7.88
CA GLY A 295 -18.71 22.44 6.45
C GLY A 295 -17.30 22.80 6.00
N ILE A 296 -17.05 22.62 4.71
CA ILE A 296 -15.87 23.13 4.01
C ILE A 296 -16.38 23.91 2.79
N ASP A 297 -15.80 25.07 2.50
CA ASP A 297 -16.12 25.88 1.31
C ASP A 297 -17.61 26.19 1.16
N ALA A 298 -18.22 26.65 2.26
CA ALA A 298 -19.64 27.00 2.40
C ALA A 298 -20.63 25.82 2.29
N LYS A 299 -20.16 24.59 2.04
CA LYS A 299 -20.99 23.38 1.92
C LYS A 299 -20.98 22.61 3.24
N ARG A 300 -22.17 22.31 3.78
CA ARG A 300 -22.34 21.45 4.97
C ARG A 300 -21.81 20.04 4.68
N LEU A 301 -21.12 19.45 5.65
CA LEU A 301 -20.72 18.05 5.63
C LEU A 301 -21.71 17.22 6.44
N ASP A 302 -21.96 15.98 6.01
CA ASP A 302 -22.68 15.01 6.83
C ASP A 302 -21.73 14.28 7.79
N THR A 303 -22.30 13.47 8.68
CA THR A 303 -21.53 12.75 9.71
C THR A 303 -20.59 11.70 9.13
N GLU A 304 -20.92 11.11 7.97
CA GLU A 304 -20.09 10.09 7.32
C GLU A 304 -18.88 10.74 6.63
N GLU A 305 -19.11 11.86 5.93
CA GLU A 305 -18.06 12.67 5.32
C GLU A 305 -17.09 13.23 6.36
N MET A 306 -17.59 13.68 7.52
CA MET A 306 -16.74 14.14 8.62
C MET A 306 -15.87 13.00 9.17
N ALA A 307 -16.46 11.83 9.42
CA ALA A 307 -15.74 10.66 9.93
C ALA A 307 -14.67 10.17 8.93
N ALA A 308 -15.00 10.12 7.63
CA ALA A 308 -14.06 9.72 6.58
C ALA A 308 -12.85 10.67 6.45
N ARG A 309 -13.02 11.94 6.84
CA ARG A 309 -11.97 12.98 6.80
C ARG A 309 -11.30 13.22 8.15
N ASN A 310 -11.68 12.47 9.19
CA ASN A 310 -11.23 12.64 10.57
C ASN A 310 -11.48 14.06 11.12
N TYR A 311 -12.59 14.69 10.74
CA TYR A 311 -13.04 15.96 11.31
C TYR A 311 -13.86 15.73 12.57
N SER A 312 -13.56 16.49 13.63
CA SER A 312 -14.29 16.42 14.89
C SER A 312 -14.93 17.77 15.22
N VAL A 313 -16.13 17.72 15.80
CA VAL A 313 -16.82 18.89 16.35
C VAL A 313 -17.27 18.52 17.75
N LEU A 314 -16.77 19.24 18.74
CA LEU A 314 -17.10 19.07 20.15
C LEU A 314 -17.83 20.31 20.65
N VAL A 315 -19.07 20.13 21.11
CA VAL A 315 -19.86 21.20 21.73
C VAL A 315 -19.74 21.09 23.25
N THR A 316 -19.10 22.08 23.88
CA THR A 316 -18.92 22.19 25.32
C THR A 316 -19.88 23.23 25.92
N GLU A 317 -19.76 23.53 27.21
CA GLU A 317 -20.55 24.59 27.86
C GLU A 317 -20.20 25.99 27.31
N ALA A 318 -18.91 26.25 27.06
CA ALA A 318 -18.42 27.56 26.65
C ALA A 318 -18.11 27.67 25.15
N HIS A 319 -17.66 26.59 24.52
CA HIS A 319 -17.14 26.59 23.14
C HIS A 319 -17.70 25.47 22.28
N ILE A 320 -17.83 25.77 20.98
CA ILE A 320 -17.85 24.79 19.90
C ILE A 320 -16.42 24.68 19.38
N ILE A 321 -15.81 23.51 19.53
CA ILE A 321 -14.42 23.24 19.18
C ILE A 321 -14.41 22.37 17.92
N VAL A 322 -13.72 22.84 16.89
CA VAL A 322 -13.55 22.12 15.62
C VAL A 322 -12.11 21.67 15.51
N GLU A 323 -11.87 20.37 15.32
CA GLU A 323 -10.52 19.84 15.10
C GLU A 323 -10.40 19.26 13.70
N ILE A 324 -9.34 19.68 13.00
CA ILE A 324 -9.06 19.33 11.62
C ILE A 324 -7.60 18.87 11.53
N PRO A 325 -7.33 17.62 11.11
CA PRO A 325 -5.97 17.17 10.85
C PRO A 325 -5.30 18.01 9.74
N VAL A 326 -4.03 18.35 9.93
CA VAL A 326 -3.23 19.03 8.92
C VAL A 326 -3.04 18.09 7.73
N GLY A 327 -3.39 18.56 6.52
CA GLY A 327 -3.36 17.74 5.30
C GLY A 327 -4.65 16.96 5.02
N ALA A 328 -5.73 17.17 5.77
CA ALA A 328 -7.00 16.51 5.53
C ALA A 328 -7.71 16.95 4.23
N VAL A 329 -8.69 16.16 3.79
CA VAL A 329 -9.39 16.38 2.51
C VAL A 329 -10.30 17.62 2.54
N GLY A 330 -9.96 18.64 1.77
CA GLY A 330 -10.69 19.90 1.70
C GLY A 330 -9.80 21.13 1.85
N GLY A 331 -8.55 20.92 2.29
CA GLY A 331 -7.48 21.89 2.17
C GLY A 331 -6.40 21.46 1.17
N TYR A 332 -5.36 22.26 1.09
CA TYR A 332 -4.22 22.03 0.21
C TYR A 332 -2.92 22.50 0.85
N PHE A 333 -1.81 21.87 0.47
CA PHE A 333 -0.48 22.36 0.82
C PHE A 333 -0.01 23.38 -0.21
N LYS A 334 0.71 24.40 0.26
CA LYS A 334 1.38 25.41 -0.56
C LYS A 334 2.84 25.48 -0.14
N SER A 335 3.72 25.49 -1.13
CA SER A 335 5.17 25.54 -0.92
C SER A 335 5.66 27.00 -0.92
N HIS A 336 6.66 27.28 -0.10
CA HIS A 336 7.26 28.60 0.03
C HIS A 336 8.77 28.48 0.25
N ILE A 337 9.51 29.51 -0.12
CA ILE A 337 10.93 29.66 0.20
C ILE A 337 11.10 30.82 1.16
N GLN A 338 11.81 30.57 2.25
CA GLN A 338 12.21 31.60 3.21
C GLN A 338 13.65 31.29 3.63
N ASP A 339 14.53 32.29 3.54
CA ASP A 339 15.96 32.17 3.90
C ASP A 339 16.66 30.95 3.25
N ASP A 340 16.40 30.73 1.94
CA ASP A 340 16.88 29.58 1.14
C ASP A 340 16.46 28.19 1.65
N GLN A 341 15.51 28.13 2.59
CA GLN A 341 14.92 26.89 3.07
C GLN A 341 13.51 26.70 2.52
N TYR A 342 13.16 25.43 2.30
CA TYR A 342 11.84 25.02 1.81
C TYR A 342 10.86 24.86 2.98
N PHE A 343 9.77 25.60 2.91
CA PHE A 343 8.66 25.56 3.86
C PHE A 343 7.37 25.15 3.17
N VAL A 344 6.46 24.60 3.95
CA VAL A 344 5.09 24.33 3.51
C VAL A 344 4.09 24.94 4.47
N THR A 345 3.00 25.47 3.94
CA THR A 345 1.80 25.80 4.72
C THR A 345 0.65 24.94 4.25
N TYR A 346 -0.30 24.65 5.13
CA TYR A 346 -1.55 23.99 4.80
C TYR A 346 -2.69 25.00 4.94
N THR A 347 -3.51 25.12 3.90
CA THR A 347 -4.64 26.05 3.87
C THR A 347 -5.93 25.27 3.74
N ILE A 348 -6.89 25.54 4.61
CA ILE A 348 -8.24 24.98 4.57
C ILE A 348 -9.26 26.05 4.94
N GLU A 349 -10.46 25.96 4.41
CA GLU A 349 -11.54 26.89 4.73
C GLU A 349 -12.76 26.19 5.32
N PRO A 350 -12.72 25.94 6.64
CA PRO A 350 -13.88 25.44 7.36
C PRO A 350 -15.01 26.45 7.44
N MET A 351 -16.19 25.91 7.66
CA MET A 351 -17.43 26.63 7.89
C MET A 351 -18.10 26.11 9.15
N LEU A 352 -18.63 27.02 9.96
CA LEU A 352 -19.65 26.71 10.96
C LEU A 352 -20.95 27.43 10.63
N GLU A 353 -22.06 26.73 10.77
CA GLU A 353 -23.41 27.27 10.64
C GLU A 353 -24.22 26.91 11.88
N LEU A 354 -24.67 27.92 12.60
CA LEU A 354 -25.37 27.81 13.87
C LEU A 354 -26.78 28.39 13.73
N LEU A 355 -27.74 27.75 14.39
CA LEU A 355 -29.09 28.27 14.56
C LEU A 355 -29.46 28.23 16.04
N TRP A 356 -29.91 29.35 16.57
CA TRP A 356 -30.45 29.40 17.94
C TRP A 356 -31.69 30.26 18.03
N ILE A 357 -32.41 30.09 19.14
CA ILE A 357 -33.54 30.92 19.54
C ILE A 357 -33.35 31.43 20.96
N GLU A 358 -33.57 32.72 21.17
CA GLU A 358 -33.57 33.33 22.50
C GLU A 358 -34.92 33.08 23.18
N GLU A 359 -34.92 32.55 24.41
CA GLU A 359 -36.15 32.10 25.09
C GLU A 359 -37.06 33.26 25.48
N VAL A 360 -36.47 34.42 25.78
CA VAL A 360 -37.23 35.61 26.19
C VAL A 360 -37.77 36.34 24.97
N ALA A 361 -36.90 36.70 24.03
CA ALA A 361 -37.26 37.47 22.83
C ALA A 361 -38.05 36.65 21.79
N HIS A 362 -37.96 35.30 21.83
CA HIS A 362 -38.47 34.40 20.81
C HIS A 362 -37.97 34.74 19.39
N GLU A 363 -36.78 35.33 19.31
CA GLU A 363 -36.11 35.67 18.06
C GLU A 363 -35.07 34.61 17.73
N ASN A 364 -35.13 34.07 16.51
CA ASN A 364 -34.14 33.13 16.02
C ASN A 364 -33.00 33.85 15.28
N THR A 365 -31.78 33.35 15.43
CA THR A 365 -30.60 33.85 14.74
C THR A 365 -29.91 32.72 13.98
N SER A 366 -29.66 32.93 12.70
CA SER A 366 -28.77 32.09 11.89
C SER A 366 -27.41 32.77 11.81
N TYR A 367 -26.35 32.01 12.01
CA TYR A 367 -24.99 32.52 12.08
C TYR A 367 -24.07 31.61 11.30
N LYS A 368 -23.51 32.14 10.21
CA LYS A 368 -22.66 31.41 9.29
C LYS A 368 -21.28 32.05 9.25
N VAL A 369 -20.24 31.27 9.48
CA VAL A 369 -18.85 31.70 9.39
C VAL A 369 -18.13 30.87 8.36
N LEU A 370 -17.55 31.53 7.36
CA LEU A 370 -16.55 30.99 6.45
C LEU A 370 -15.20 31.47 6.97
N PHE A 371 -14.36 30.55 7.41
CA PHE A 371 -13.16 30.90 8.16
C PHE A 371 -11.91 30.32 7.50
N PRO A 372 -11.22 31.07 6.63
CA PRO A 372 -9.99 30.60 6.01
C PRO A 372 -8.87 30.48 7.04
N ILE A 373 -8.29 29.29 7.16
CA ILE A 373 -7.22 28.98 8.09
C ILE A 373 -5.98 28.57 7.29
N THR A 374 -4.85 29.21 7.57
CA THR A 374 -3.53 28.83 7.04
C THR A 374 -2.62 28.51 8.21
N THR A 375 -1.99 27.33 8.19
CA THR A 375 -1.02 26.96 9.22
C THR A 375 0.24 27.83 9.14
N PRO A 376 0.95 28.02 10.26
CA PRO A 376 2.29 28.59 10.24
C PRO A 376 3.22 27.81 9.27
N PRO A 377 4.21 28.48 8.65
CA PRO A 377 5.19 27.81 7.79
C PRO A 377 5.95 26.72 8.54
N MET A 378 5.95 25.50 8.00
CA MET A 378 6.68 24.35 8.55
C MET A 378 7.87 24.02 7.66
N ALA A 379 9.08 24.01 8.24
CA ALA A 379 10.30 23.66 7.50
C ALA A 379 10.25 22.19 7.05
N ARG A 380 10.51 21.96 5.75
CA ARG A 380 10.62 20.62 5.16
C ARG A 380 11.87 20.55 4.27
N PRO A 381 13.08 20.49 4.87
CA PRO A 381 14.31 20.49 4.08
C PRO A 381 14.32 19.33 3.08
N PRO A 382 14.60 19.57 1.79
CA PRO A 382 14.64 18.52 0.79
C PRO A 382 15.64 17.44 1.18
N GLN A 383 15.29 16.18 0.96
CA GLN A 383 16.16 15.04 1.24
C GLN A 383 16.57 14.37 -0.06
N VAL A 384 17.82 13.90 -0.12
CA VAL A 384 18.33 13.07 -1.21
C VAL A 384 18.62 11.69 -0.66
N ARG A 385 17.92 10.69 -1.17
CA ARG A 385 18.13 9.28 -0.83
C ARG A 385 18.93 8.60 -1.93
N ASN A 386 19.93 7.83 -1.51
CA ASN A 386 20.79 7.06 -2.40
C ASN A 386 20.40 5.58 -2.36
N TYR A 387 19.99 5.03 -3.51
CA TYR A 387 19.60 3.64 -3.73
C TYR A 387 20.58 2.89 -4.66
N THR A 388 21.81 3.40 -4.81
CA THR A 388 22.84 2.83 -5.68
C THR A 388 23.18 1.38 -5.30
N PRO A 389 23.02 0.39 -6.21
CA PRO A 389 23.37 -1.01 -5.95
C PRO A 389 24.88 -1.21 -5.95
N LEU A 390 25.46 -1.61 -4.81
CA LEU A 390 26.92 -1.75 -4.65
C LEU A 390 27.49 -3.08 -5.18
N ASP A 391 26.65 -4.07 -5.51
CA ASP A 391 27.06 -5.40 -5.98
C ASP A 391 27.16 -5.53 -7.52
N THR A 392 27.04 -4.40 -8.25
CA THR A 392 27.02 -4.40 -9.72
C THR A 392 28.40 -4.20 -10.33
N VAL A 393 28.61 -4.78 -11.51
CA VAL A 393 29.86 -4.61 -12.28
C VAL A 393 30.04 -3.12 -12.63
N PRO A 394 31.24 -2.52 -12.49
CA PRO A 394 31.44 -1.08 -12.65
C PRO A 394 30.94 -0.48 -13.97
N GLU A 395 30.94 -1.24 -15.07
CA GLU A 395 30.44 -0.78 -16.38
C GLU A 395 28.91 -0.67 -16.46
N GLN A 396 28.18 -1.40 -15.61
CA GLN A 396 26.73 -1.40 -15.52
C GLN A 396 26.22 -0.65 -14.26
N ALA A 397 27.14 -0.16 -13.43
CA ALA A 397 26.82 0.53 -12.20
C ALA A 397 26.21 1.93 -12.48
N LEU A 398 25.16 2.25 -11.74
CA LEU A 398 24.36 3.46 -11.89
C LEU A 398 24.14 4.08 -10.51
N PHE A 399 24.33 5.38 -10.37
CA PHE A 399 23.82 6.11 -9.22
C PHE A 399 22.31 6.18 -9.32
N VAL A 400 21.59 5.71 -8.29
CA VAL A 400 20.13 5.83 -8.23
C VAL A 400 19.78 6.77 -7.10
N LEU A 401 19.29 7.96 -7.44
CA LEU A 401 18.99 9.03 -6.49
C LEU A 401 17.50 9.36 -6.50
N GLU A 402 16.97 9.68 -5.33
CA GLU A 402 15.62 10.20 -5.17
C GLU A 402 15.67 11.49 -4.37
N LEU A 403 15.18 12.59 -4.95
CA LEU A 403 15.05 13.90 -4.32
C LEU A 403 13.59 14.13 -3.94
N GLY A 404 13.33 14.45 -2.67
CA GLY A 404 12.00 14.81 -2.20
C GLY A 404 11.80 14.70 -0.69
N THR A 405 10.56 14.75 -0.20
CA THR A 405 9.27 14.88 -0.92
C THR A 405 8.84 16.35 -1.09
N PHE A 406 8.26 16.69 -2.25
CA PHE A 406 7.73 18.01 -2.56
C PHE A 406 6.21 17.98 -2.80
N ASN A 407 5.56 19.14 -2.68
CA ASN A 407 4.17 19.30 -3.13
C ASN A 407 4.11 19.41 -4.67
N LEU A 408 2.92 19.30 -5.24
CA LEU A 408 2.72 19.32 -6.70
C LEU A 408 3.15 20.63 -7.37
N ASP A 409 3.19 21.73 -6.63
CA ASP A 409 3.53 23.07 -7.10
C ASP A 409 5.05 23.31 -7.32
N VAL A 410 5.90 22.33 -7.05
CA VAL A 410 7.37 22.44 -7.20
C VAL A 410 7.86 21.75 -8.47
N GLU A 411 8.40 22.42 -9.48
CA GLU A 411 8.92 21.76 -10.68
C GLU A 411 10.46 21.70 -10.70
N LEU A 412 11.02 20.60 -11.22
CA LEU A 412 12.45 20.47 -11.48
C LEU A 412 12.77 21.03 -12.86
N LEU A 413 13.49 22.15 -12.92
CA LEU A 413 13.85 22.81 -14.17
C LEU A 413 15.13 22.25 -14.77
N ASN A 414 16.19 22.19 -13.97
CA ASN A 414 17.52 21.80 -14.42
C ASN A 414 18.34 21.13 -13.30
N ILE A 415 19.41 20.46 -13.72
CA ILE A 415 20.39 19.84 -12.84
C ILE A 415 21.76 20.38 -13.24
N THR A 416 22.44 20.97 -12.27
CA THR A 416 23.78 21.54 -12.43
C THR A 416 24.81 20.54 -11.93
N PHE A 417 25.73 20.15 -12.81
CA PHE A 417 26.93 19.37 -12.49
C PHE A 417 28.15 20.29 -12.48
N PRO A 418 29.29 19.89 -11.92
CA PRO A 418 30.51 20.71 -11.89
C PRO A 418 30.98 21.23 -13.26
N THR A 419 30.65 20.51 -14.34
CA THR A 419 31.12 20.80 -15.70
C THR A 419 30.05 21.39 -16.62
N MET A 420 28.75 21.26 -16.29
CA MET A 420 27.65 21.67 -17.17
C MET A 420 26.32 21.82 -16.42
N VAL A 421 25.37 22.53 -17.02
CA VAL A 421 23.96 22.59 -16.57
C VAL A 421 23.11 21.94 -17.64
N LEU A 422 22.23 21.02 -17.26
CA LEU A 422 21.33 20.30 -18.16
C LEU A 422 19.88 20.47 -17.72
N THR A 423 18.98 20.70 -18.66
CA THR A 423 17.54 20.58 -18.45
C THR A 423 17.13 19.11 -18.26
N VAL A 424 15.93 18.86 -17.71
CA VAL A 424 15.41 17.48 -17.55
C VAL A 424 15.40 16.71 -18.89
N ALA A 425 15.03 17.37 -19.98
CA ALA A 425 15.02 16.77 -21.31
C ALA A 425 16.43 16.41 -21.81
N GLU A 426 17.42 17.28 -21.57
CA GLU A 426 18.82 17.03 -21.94
C GLU A 426 19.45 15.91 -21.10
N CYS A 427 19.13 15.85 -19.80
CA CYS A 427 19.51 14.73 -18.94
C CYS A 427 18.99 13.40 -19.50
N ASN A 428 17.72 13.35 -19.91
CA ASN A 428 17.12 12.16 -20.50
C ASN A 428 17.72 11.80 -21.86
N ALA A 429 18.01 12.78 -22.72
CA ALA A 429 18.70 12.56 -24.00
C ALA A 429 20.12 12.00 -23.83
N ARG A 430 20.79 12.32 -22.72
CA ARG A 430 22.11 11.80 -22.35
C ARG A 430 22.07 10.41 -21.69
N GLY A 431 20.90 9.96 -21.25
CA GLY A 431 20.70 8.67 -20.60
C GLY A 431 20.69 8.70 -19.07
N PHE A 432 20.43 9.87 -18.44
CA PHE A 432 20.37 10.01 -16.97
C PHE A 432 19.01 9.67 -16.34
N ASN A 433 18.04 9.23 -17.15
CA ASN A 433 16.69 8.78 -16.75
C ASN A 433 16.10 9.51 -15.53
N VAL A 434 15.80 10.79 -15.72
CA VAL A 434 15.13 11.65 -14.73
C VAL A 434 13.62 11.51 -14.90
N GLN A 435 12.95 11.06 -13.83
CA GLN A 435 11.50 10.84 -13.80
C GLN A 435 10.86 11.52 -12.59
N GLU A 436 9.70 12.13 -12.79
CA GLU A 436 8.80 12.52 -11.71
C GLU A 436 8.02 11.29 -11.25
N GLN A 437 8.05 11.02 -9.94
CA GLN A 437 7.24 9.99 -9.30
C GLN A 437 6.23 10.67 -8.38
N ARG A 438 4.97 10.23 -8.47
CA ARG A 438 3.89 10.74 -7.64
C ARG A 438 3.55 9.75 -6.54
N SER A 439 3.17 10.28 -5.38
CA SER A 439 2.64 9.47 -4.30
C SER A 439 1.32 8.79 -4.73
N PRO A 440 0.95 7.64 -4.13
CA PRO A 440 -0.28 6.91 -4.51
C PRO A 440 -1.57 7.73 -4.41
N ASP A 441 -1.60 8.71 -3.51
CA ASP A 441 -2.69 9.67 -3.30
C ASP A 441 -2.58 10.93 -4.20
N ASN A 442 -1.55 11.01 -5.05
CA ASN A 442 -1.30 12.11 -5.99
C ASN A 442 -1.22 13.50 -5.30
N THR A 443 -0.73 13.56 -4.06
CA THR A 443 -0.59 14.81 -3.29
C THR A 443 0.85 15.32 -3.23
N LEU A 444 1.82 14.40 -3.28
CA LEU A 444 3.24 14.66 -3.18
C LEU A 444 3.97 14.08 -4.40
N LYS A 445 5.17 14.59 -4.63
CA LYS A 445 6.05 14.08 -5.67
C LYS A 445 7.50 14.03 -5.25
N THR A 446 8.22 13.14 -5.92
CA THR A 446 9.67 12.95 -5.81
C THR A 446 10.27 12.93 -7.21
N PHE A 447 11.55 13.28 -7.31
CA PHE A 447 12.29 13.21 -8.56
C PHE A 447 13.33 12.10 -8.44
N ARG A 448 13.18 11.05 -9.26
CA ARG A 448 14.14 9.96 -9.36
C ARG A 448 15.08 10.20 -10.53
N MET A 449 16.35 9.90 -10.34
CA MET A 449 17.40 10.07 -11.34
C MET A 449 18.38 8.90 -11.33
N GLU A 450 18.87 8.51 -12.50
CA GLU A 450 19.81 7.39 -12.67
C GLU A 450 21.04 7.83 -13.47
N VAL A 451 22.23 7.92 -12.86
CA VAL A 451 23.44 8.40 -13.54
C VAL A 451 24.46 7.26 -13.72
N PRO A 452 24.84 6.89 -14.95
CA PRO A 452 25.85 5.86 -15.19
C PRO A 452 27.21 6.24 -14.61
N PHE A 453 27.89 5.29 -13.96
CA PHE A 453 29.26 5.48 -13.47
C PHE A 453 30.25 5.71 -14.61
N SER A 454 29.92 5.30 -15.84
CA SER A 454 30.72 5.55 -17.04
C SER A 454 30.69 7.01 -17.51
N ASP A 455 29.71 7.82 -17.10
CA ASP A 455 29.59 9.20 -17.58
C ASP A 455 30.69 10.12 -16.99
N PRO A 456 31.25 11.05 -17.79
CA PRO A 456 32.26 12.02 -17.33
C PRO A 456 31.85 12.93 -16.16
N VAL A 457 30.55 13.09 -15.85
CA VAL A 457 30.11 13.88 -14.68
C VAL A 457 30.41 13.19 -13.34
N VAL A 458 30.68 11.89 -13.35
CA VAL A 458 31.03 11.11 -12.17
C VAL A 458 32.54 11.14 -11.97
N PHE A 459 32.99 11.68 -10.84
CA PHE A 459 34.40 11.70 -10.47
C PHE A 459 34.83 10.31 -9.99
N LYS A 460 35.99 9.84 -10.47
CA LYS A 460 36.54 8.51 -10.16
C LYS A 460 37.88 8.66 -9.49
N GLU A 461 38.01 8.12 -8.28
CA GLU A 461 39.26 8.07 -7.54
C GLU A 461 39.64 6.61 -7.27
N ARG A 462 40.77 6.17 -7.83
CA ARG A 462 41.27 4.81 -7.60
C ARG A 462 42.27 4.81 -6.45
N ARG A 463 41.98 4.07 -5.38
CA ARG A 463 42.87 3.88 -4.23
C ARG A 463 43.51 2.51 -4.31
N ALA A 464 44.60 2.44 -5.07
CA ALA A 464 45.32 1.19 -5.35
C ALA A 464 45.79 0.46 -4.09
N GLU A 465 46.20 1.18 -3.04
CA GLU A 465 46.63 0.61 -1.76
C GLU A 465 45.51 -0.13 -1.01
N GLN A 466 44.25 0.18 -1.31
CA GLN A 466 43.07 -0.40 -0.65
C GLN A 466 42.27 -1.32 -1.58
N GLY A 467 42.66 -1.46 -2.85
CA GLY A 467 41.93 -2.27 -3.84
C GLY A 467 40.51 -1.76 -4.13
N VAL A 468 40.29 -0.44 -4.01
CA VAL A 468 38.97 0.18 -4.07
C VAL A 468 38.95 1.35 -5.06
N THR A 469 37.86 1.47 -5.80
CA THR A 469 37.54 2.65 -6.60
C THR A 469 36.33 3.39 -6.01
N THR A 470 36.52 4.66 -5.68
CA THR A 470 35.45 5.55 -5.20
C THR A 470 34.90 6.35 -6.38
N PHE A 471 33.58 6.34 -6.51
CA PHE A 471 32.82 7.14 -7.46
C PHE A 471 32.08 8.23 -6.68
N THR A 472 32.22 9.48 -7.11
CA THR A 472 31.58 10.63 -6.47
C THR A 472 30.75 11.39 -7.50
N LEU A 473 29.49 11.63 -7.17
CA LEU A 473 28.56 12.43 -7.96
C LEU A 473 28.19 13.69 -7.18
N GLN A 474 28.51 14.84 -7.75
CA GLN A 474 28.13 16.16 -7.23
C GLN A 474 27.12 16.80 -8.17
N LEU A 475 26.00 17.28 -7.61
CA LEU A 475 24.96 17.93 -8.40
C LEU A 475 24.16 18.93 -7.56
N ILE A 476 23.54 19.88 -8.25
CA ILE A 476 22.64 20.87 -7.67
C ILE A 476 21.34 20.82 -8.47
N TYR A 477 20.22 20.54 -7.79
CA TYR A 477 18.89 20.56 -8.38
C TYR A 477 18.37 21.99 -8.41
N GLY A 478 17.99 22.49 -9.59
CA GLY A 478 17.31 23.77 -9.78
C GLY A 478 15.80 23.58 -9.85
N LEU A 479 15.10 24.08 -8.84
CA LEU A 479 13.65 23.90 -8.64
C LEU A 479 12.94 25.25 -8.72
N VAL A 480 11.65 25.22 -9.04
CA VAL A 480 10.79 26.42 -9.06
C VAL A 480 9.43 26.12 -8.43
N ILE A 481 8.88 27.07 -7.69
CA ILE A 481 7.54 27.00 -7.10
C ILE A 481 6.54 27.79 -7.94
N PHE A 482 5.43 27.15 -8.32
CA PHE A 482 4.32 27.76 -9.05
C PHE A 482 3.17 28.19 -8.14
N PRO A 483 2.39 29.23 -8.49
CA PRO A 483 2.50 30.06 -9.70
C PRO A 483 3.45 31.26 -9.55
N GLU A 484 4.10 31.46 -8.41
CA GLU A 484 4.95 32.64 -8.15
C GLU A 484 6.28 32.61 -8.91
N TYR A 485 6.59 31.49 -9.57
CA TYR A 485 7.87 31.23 -10.25
C TYR A 485 9.08 31.47 -9.34
N ALA A 486 8.95 31.14 -8.04
CA ALA A 486 10.01 31.36 -7.06
C ALA A 486 11.09 30.27 -7.18
N PRO A 487 12.32 30.60 -7.61
CA PRO A 487 13.37 29.61 -7.81
C PRO A 487 14.06 29.25 -6.49
N PHE A 488 14.49 27.99 -6.34
CA PHE A 488 15.37 27.56 -5.26
C PHE A 488 16.25 26.39 -5.71
N SER A 489 17.29 26.09 -4.94
CA SER A 489 18.22 25.02 -5.28
C SER A 489 18.56 24.13 -4.10
N HIS A 490 18.83 22.86 -4.39
CA HIS A 490 19.29 21.90 -3.39
C HIS A 490 20.53 21.15 -3.88
N SER A 491 21.63 21.23 -3.13
CA SER A 491 22.90 20.57 -3.45
C SER A 491 22.99 19.17 -2.86
N ALA A 492 23.51 18.21 -3.63
CA ALA A 492 23.75 16.85 -3.19
C ALA A 492 25.16 16.38 -3.60
N VAL A 493 25.81 15.65 -2.70
CA VAL A 493 27.07 14.95 -2.96
C VAL A 493 26.89 13.52 -2.51
N VAL A 494 27.11 12.58 -3.42
CA VAL A 494 26.86 11.16 -3.18
C VAL A 494 28.07 10.34 -3.61
N ASP A 495 28.51 9.46 -2.72
CA ASP A 495 29.65 8.57 -2.93
C ASP A 495 29.20 7.11 -3.05
N ALA A 496 29.87 6.35 -3.90
CA ALA A 496 29.76 4.90 -4.00
C ALA A 496 31.16 4.28 -4.07
N VAL A 497 31.36 3.19 -3.32
CA VAL A 497 32.67 2.56 -3.15
C VAL A 497 32.60 1.14 -3.68
N LEU A 498 33.32 0.86 -4.78
CA LEU A 498 33.39 -0.47 -5.40
C LEU A 498 34.77 -1.09 -5.17
N LEU A 499 34.79 -2.38 -4.82
CA LEU A 499 36.01 -3.17 -4.71
C LEU A 499 36.49 -3.59 -6.11
N ASP A 500 37.74 -3.31 -6.46
CA ASP A 500 38.39 -3.74 -7.71
C ASP A 500 38.76 -5.24 -7.63
N ILE A 501 37.77 -6.15 -7.54
CA ILE A 501 38.04 -7.59 -7.49
C ILE A 501 37.60 -8.22 -8.81
N VAL A 502 38.57 -8.73 -9.59
CA VAL A 502 38.28 -9.74 -10.62
C VAL A 502 38.02 -11.04 -9.86
N PRO A 503 36.79 -11.59 -9.87
CA PRO A 503 36.49 -12.74 -9.03
C PRO A 503 37.30 -13.96 -9.48
N PRO A 504 37.93 -14.71 -8.54
CA PRO A 504 38.64 -15.94 -8.85
C PRO A 504 37.69 -16.96 -9.50
N SER A 505 38.21 -17.75 -10.43
CA SER A 505 37.43 -18.77 -11.12
C SER A 505 37.73 -20.14 -10.52
N VAL A 506 36.66 -20.93 -10.31
CA VAL A 506 36.77 -22.30 -9.77
C VAL A 506 36.20 -23.25 -10.81
N THR A 507 36.99 -24.25 -11.18
CA THR A 507 36.60 -25.31 -12.12
C THR A 507 36.96 -26.66 -11.53
N GLY A 508 36.36 -27.74 -12.03
CA GLY A 508 36.74 -29.06 -11.56
C GLY A 508 36.21 -30.19 -12.43
N TYR A 509 36.84 -31.35 -12.29
CA TYR A 509 36.49 -32.61 -12.95
C TYR A 509 36.79 -33.79 -12.01
N CYS A 510 36.36 -34.98 -12.39
CA CYS A 510 36.62 -36.20 -11.62
C CYS A 510 37.31 -37.24 -12.48
N ASP A 511 38.22 -37.99 -11.87
CA ASP A 511 38.79 -39.20 -12.44
C ASP A 511 38.09 -40.46 -11.86
N GLN A 512 38.73 -41.62 -11.92
CA GLN A 512 38.17 -42.88 -11.42
C GLN A 512 38.06 -42.95 -9.88
N GLU A 513 38.85 -42.17 -9.13
CA GLU A 513 38.94 -42.23 -7.66
C GLU A 513 38.95 -40.86 -6.96
N ASN A 514 39.22 -39.77 -7.66
CA ASN A 514 39.47 -38.44 -7.09
C ASN A 514 38.66 -37.32 -7.77
N PHE A 515 38.36 -36.30 -6.97
CA PHE A 515 37.96 -34.97 -7.42
C PHE A 515 39.21 -34.12 -7.68
N HIS A 516 39.20 -33.37 -8.78
CA HIS A 516 40.20 -32.38 -9.14
C HIS A 516 39.52 -31.02 -9.22
N ILE A 517 39.82 -30.11 -8.29
CA ILE A 517 39.25 -28.76 -8.26
C ILE A 517 40.37 -27.75 -8.43
N THR A 518 40.33 -26.97 -9.51
CA THR A 518 41.32 -25.93 -9.81
C THR A 518 40.74 -24.56 -9.51
N VAL A 519 41.46 -23.81 -8.68
CA VAL A 519 41.16 -22.41 -8.35
C VAL A 519 42.18 -21.53 -9.06
N ASP A 520 41.74 -20.82 -10.09
CA ASP A 520 42.54 -19.85 -10.84
C ASP A 520 42.30 -18.44 -10.29
N TYR A 521 43.39 -17.82 -9.82
CA TYR A 521 43.42 -16.47 -9.24
C TYR A 521 44.28 -15.49 -10.07
N ARG A 522 44.65 -15.87 -11.31
CA ARG A 522 45.22 -15.01 -12.37
C ARG A 522 46.26 -13.98 -11.92
N ASN A 523 47.34 -14.42 -11.25
CA ASN A 523 48.48 -13.57 -10.86
C ASN A 523 48.16 -12.44 -9.85
N GLN A 524 47.15 -12.60 -8.98
CA GLN A 524 46.93 -11.71 -7.83
C GLN A 524 47.31 -12.42 -6.51
N GLU A 525 47.71 -11.70 -5.46
CA GLU A 525 47.87 -12.33 -4.15
C GLU A 525 46.50 -12.87 -3.69
N PRO A 526 46.40 -14.15 -3.25
CA PRO A 526 45.13 -14.76 -2.90
C PRO A 526 44.53 -14.08 -1.65
N PHE A 527 43.50 -13.26 -1.86
CA PHE A 527 42.71 -12.60 -0.80
C PHE A 527 41.48 -13.42 -0.42
N PHE A 528 41.65 -14.71 -0.15
CA PHE A 528 40.54 -15.59 0.24
C PHE A 528 41.05 -16.78 1.05
N VAL A 529 40.19 -17.33 1.90
CA VAL A 529 40.39 -18.64 2.53
C VAL A 529 39.49 -19.66 1.84
N VAL A 530 40.00 -20.88 1.66
CA VAL A 530 39.27 -21.95 0.98
C VAL A 530 38.61 -22.84 2.02
N LEU A 531 37.31 -23.07 1.90
CA LEU A 531 36.56 -24.05 2.66
C LEU A 531 36.26 -25.24 1.74
N VAL A 532 36.74 -26.42 2.09
CA VAL A 532 36.49 -27.67 1.36
C VAL A 532 35.58 -28.55 2.19
N GLY A 533 34.37 -28.82 1.68
CA GLY A 533 33.30 -29.46 2.43
C GLY A 533 32.94 -28.65 3.67
N LYS A 534 33.41 -29.12 4.84
CA LYS A 534 33.20 -28.48 6.15
C LYS A 534 34.50 -28.00 6.81
N ARG A 535 35.66 -28.17 6.16
CA ARG A 535 36.98 -27.92 6.74
C ARG A 535 37.69 -26.78 6.02
N LEU A 536 38.22 -25.83 6.79
CA LEU A 536 39.08 -24.78 6.27
C LEU A 536 40.40 -25.37 5.79
N LEU A 537 40.84 -24.96 4.62
CA LEU A 537 42.13 -25.32 4.05
C LEU A 537 43.24 -24.73 4.91
N ASN A 538 43.92 -25.59 5.69
CA ASN A 538 45.04 -25.22 6.55
C ASN A 538 46.36 -25.76 5.95
N HIS A 539 47.49 -25.40 6.58
CA HIS A 539 48.81 -25.76 6.06
C HIS A 539 49.03 -27.29 5.95
N GLU A 540 48.52 -28.06 6.91
CA GLU A 540 48.62 -29.53 6.89
C GLU A 540 47.80 -30.15 5.74
N PHE A 541 46.59 -29.64 5.49
CA PHE A 541 45.74 -30.09 4.38
C PHE A 541 46.39 -29.76 3.03
N ALA A 542 46.95 -28.55 2.90
CA ALA A 542 47.60 -28.10 1.69
C ALA A 542 48.81 -28.99 1.33
N GLN A 543 49.64 -29.37 2.31
CA GLN A 543 50.79 -30.26 2.06
C GLN A 543 50.40 -31.63 1.49
N GLN A 544 49.19 -32.11 1.77
CA GLN A 544 48.77 -33.47 1.41
C GLN A 544 47.92 -33.53 0.13
N TYR A 545 47.11 -32.51 -0.13
CA TYR A 545 46.07 -32.57 -1.18
C TYR A 545 46.12 -31.44 -2.20
N LEU A 546 47.05 -30.49 -2.07
CA LEU A 546 47.12 -29.31 -2.92
C LEU A 546 48.39 -29.35 -3.78
N THR A 547 48.21 -29.06 -5.06
CA THR A 547 49.30 -28.85 -6.02
C THR A 547 49.30 -27.38 -6.43
N GLU A 548 50.35 -26.64 -6.07
CA GLU A 548 50.51 -25.23 -6.42
C GLU A 548 51.04 -25.07 -7.85
N GLY A 549 50.40 -24.18 -8.62
CA GLY A 549 50.92 -23.63 -9.87
C GLY A 549 51.26 -22.13 -9.69
N ASP A 550 51.72 -21.49 -10.77
CA ASP A 550 52.12 -20.07 -10.73
C ASP A 550 50.93 -19.11 -10.53
N THR A 551 49.75 -19.46 -11.04
CA THR A 551 48.52 -18.61 -11.01
C THR A 551 47.27 -19.33 -10.55
N ASP A 552 47.41 -20.59 -10.22
CA ASP A 552 46.33 -21.48 -9.81
C ASP A 552 46.84 -22.46 -8.76
N PHE A 553 45.91 -23.12 -8.08
CA PHE A 553 46.20 -24.33 -7.34
C PHE A 553 45.11 -25.35 -7.58
N THR A 554 45.49 -26.63 -7.55
CA THR A 554 44.56 -27.74 -7.74
C THR A 554 44.46 -28.56 -6.47
N ILE A 555 43.24 -28.73 -5.97
CA ILE A 555 42.89 -29.60 -4.85
C ILE A 555 42.51 -30.98 -5.41
N THR A 556 43.25 -32.00 -5.01
CA THR A 556 42.99 -33.40 -5.40
C THR A 556 42.54 -34.19 -4.17
N LEU A 557 41.30 -34.67 -4.15
CA LEU A 557 40.73 -35.38 -3.01
C LEU A 557 40.04 -36.67 -3.44
N PRO A 558 40.25 -37.80 -2.73
CA PRO A 558 39.56 -39.03 -3.05
C PRO A 558 38.06 -38.90 -2.77
N PHE A 559 37.25 -39.65 -3.52
CA PHE A 559 35.78 -39.62 -3.35
C PHE A 559 35.32 -40.06 -1.95
N SER A 560 36.19 -40.81 -1.24
CA SER A 560 36.04 -41.26 0.14
C SER A 560 36.57 -40.25 1.17
N SER A 561 37.01 -39.05 0.78
CA SER A 561 37.44 -38.01 1.72
C SER A 561 36.30 -37.60 2.67
N PRO A 562 36.56 -37.36 3.98
CA PRO A 562 35.55 -36.88 4.93
C PRO A 562 34.94 -35.53 4.55
N ASP A 563 35.59 -34.77 3.69
CA ASP A 563 35.11 -33.47 3.20
C ASP A 563 34.10 -33.63 2.04
N ALA A 564 33.95 -34.84 1.47
CA ALA A 564 32.96 -35.16 0.44
C ALA A 564 31.73 -35.87 1.03
N VAL A 565 30.57 -35.72 0.37
CA VAL A 565 29.30 -36.31 0.81
C VAL A 565 28.76 -37.26 -0.25
N PHE A 566 28.19 -38.40 0.16
CA PHE A 566 27.55 -39.34 -0.76
C PHE A 566 26.10 -38.91 -1.04
N GLU A 567 25.77 -38.66 -2.30
CA GLU A 567 24.40 -38.31 -2.72
C GLU A 567 23.53 -39.56 -2.86
N SER A 568 24.07 -40.59 -3.53
CA SER A 568 23.33 -41.82 -3.81
C SER A 568 24.26 -43.02 -4.01
N VAL A 569 23.67 -44.20 -3.84
CA VAL A 569 24.34 -45.49 -4.01
C VAL A 569 23.62 -46.29 -5.10
N HIS A 570 24.39 -46.85 -6.02
CA HIS A 570 23.93 -47.78 -7.05
C HIS A 570 24.68 -49.11 -6.93
N SER A 571 24.25 -50.13 -7.67
CA SER A 571 24.78 -51.50 -7.58
C SER A 571 26.29 -51.62 -7.85
N SER A 572 26.86 -50.74 -8.70
CA SER A 572 28.27 -50.76 -9.08
C SER A 572 28.94 -49.38 -9.04
N ALA A 573 28.27 -48.37 -8.47
CA ALA A 573 28.78 -47.01 -8.44
C ALA A 573 28.24 -46.25 -7.23
N VAL A 574 29.06 -45.33 -6.72
CA VAL A 574 28.68 -44.41 -5.65
C VAL A 574 28.75 -42.99 -6.20
N ARG A 575 27.68 -42.22 -6.03
CA ARG A 575 27.65 -40.80 -6.40
C ARG A 575 28.10 -39.97 -5.20
N SER A 576 29.19 -39.22 -5.37
CA SER A 576 29.77 -38.38 -4.34
C SER A 576 29.85 -36.93 -4.83
N ARG A 577 29.64 -35.98 -3.92
CA ARG A 577 29.70 -34.54 -4.17
C ARG A 577 30.74 -33.89 -3.26
N LEU A 578 31.51 -32.98 -3.83
CA LEU A 578 32.45 -32.13 -3.12
C LEU A 578 32.07 -30.66 -3.30
N ASP A 579 31.91 -29.96 -2.19
CA ASP A 579 31.56 -28.54 -2.16
C ASP A 579 32.80 -27.72 -1.77
N VAL A 580 33.06 -26.62 -2.48
CA VAL A 580 34.18 -25.71 -2.21
C VAL A 580 33.68 -24.27 -2.20
N ALA A 581 34.05 -23.52 -1.16
CA ALA A 581 33.74 -22.11 -1.03
C ALA A 581 35.01 -21.27 -0.82
N LEU A 582 35.09 -20.14 -1.51
CA LEU A 582 36.10 -19.11 -1.29
C LEU A 582 35.48 -18.06 -0.37
N LEU A 583 36.06 -17.85 0.80
CA LEU A 583 35.55 -16.93 1.81
C LEU A 583 36.48 -15.74 1.98
N ASN A 584 35.90 -14.57 2.21
CA ASN A 584 36.64 -13.37 2.58
C ASN A 584 37.18 -13.51 4.02
N PRO A 585 38.50 -13.34 4.26
CA PRO A 585 39.11 -13.59 5.56
C PRO A 585 38.67 -12.64 6.68
N TYR A 586 38.06 -11.49 6.37
CA TYR A 586 37.70 -10.47 7.37
C TYR A 586 36.25 -10.59 7.86
N ASN A 587 35.33 -10.95 6.97
CA ASN A 587 33.90 -10.97 7.26
C ASN A 587 33.23 -12.33 7.00
N ASN A 588 34.00 -13.36 6.61
CA ASN A 588 33.53 -14.70 6.28
C ASN A 588 32.44 -14.74 5.19
N MET A 589 32.28 -13.69 4.39
CA MET A 589 31.34 -13.70 3.26
C MET A 589 31.86 -14.61 2.15
N THR A 590 30.96 -15.36 1.52
CA THR A 590 31.29 -16.24 0.39
C THR A 590 31.53 -15.40 -0.87
N ILE A 591 32.79 -15.37 -1.32
CA ILE A 591 33.22 -14.75 -2.58
C ILE A 591 32.77 -15.62 -3.76
N LYS A 592 32.93 -16.94 -3.64
CA LYS A 592 32.54 -17.91 -4.67
C LYS A 592 32.18 -19.25 -4.06
N TYR A 593 31.12 -19.89 -4.56
CA TYR A 593 30.72 -21.25 -4.22
C TYR A 593 30.78 -22.12 -5.48
N PHE A 594 31.31 -23.34 -5.33
CA PHE A 594 31.43 -24.34 -6.40
C PHE A 594 31.10 -25.72 -5.84
N SER A 595 30.39 -26.53 -6.63
CA SER A 595 30.00 -27.88 -6.24
C SER A 595 30.17 -28.83 -7.42
N LEU A 596 30.75 -30.00 -7.17
CA LEU A 596 31.05 -31.01 -8.18
C LEU A 596 30.57 -32.39 -7.72
N ALA A 597 29.63 -32.98 -8.46
CA ALA A 597 29.07 -34.30 -8.19
C ALA A 597 29.44 -35.31 -9.29
N CYS A 598 30.03 -36.43 -8.88
CA CYS A 598 30.56 -37.46 -9.79
C CYS A 598 30.19 -38.86 -9.32
N SER A 599 30.12 -39.81 -10.26
CA SER A 599 29.82 -41.22 -10.00
C SER A 599 31.09 -42.05 -10.14
N PHE A 600 31.53 -42.62 -9.02
CA PHE A 600 32.75 -43.43 -8.90
C PHE A 600 32.38 -44.91 -8.95
N LEU A 601 33.09 -45.70 -9.75
CA LEU A 601 32.85 -47.14 -9.84
C LEU A 601 33.37 -47.82 -8.57
N LYS A 602 32.47 -48.39 -7.77
CA LYS A 602 32.81 -49.08 -6.54
C LYS A 602 31.83 -50.22 -6.28
N THR A 603 32.37 -51.42 -6.09
CA THR A 603 31.61 -52.59 -5.64
C THR A 603 31.40 -52.49 -4.13
N LEU A 604 30.14 -52.31 -3.71
CA LEU A 604 29.78 -52.27 -2.30
C LEU A 604 29.45 -53.63 -1.73
N THR A 605 29.26 -54.65 -2.57
CA THR A 605 29.01 -56.03 -2.14
C THR A 605 29.98 -56.95 -2.87
N GLU A 606 30.68 -57.81 -2.12
CA GLU A 606 31.58 -58.81 -2.68
C GLU A 606 31.12 -60.22 -2.27
N CYS A 607 31.18 -61.13 -3.23
CA CYS A 607 30.66 -62.49 -3.11
C CYS A 607 31.80 -63.48 -3.27
N PHE A 608 32.17 -64.19 -2.20
CA PHE A 608 33.27 -65.14 -2.22
C PHE A 608 32.78 -66.56 -2.46
N SER A 609 33.55 -67.37 -3.19
CA SER A 609 33.21 -68.76 -3.56
C SER A 609 33.10 -69.73 -2.37
N ASN A 610 33.66 -69.36 -1.22
CA ASN A 610 33.54 -70.10 0.05
C ASN A 610 32.19 -69.88 0.75
N GLY A 611 31.30 -69.06 0.19
CA GLY A 611 30.01 -68.72 0.81
C GLY A 611 30.08 -67.57 1.80
N THR A 612 31.14 -66.75 1.78
CA THR A 612 31.22 -65.48 2.50
C THR A 612 30.67 -64.35 1.62
N MET A 613 29.88 -63.46 2.22
CA MET A 613 29.42 -62.20 1.64
C MET A 613 29.94 -61.03 2.47
N THR A 614 30.38 -59.98 1.80
CA THR A 614 30.77 -58.72 2.44
C THR A 614 30.00 -57.57 1.84
N ALA A 615 29.55 -56.64 2.67
CA ALA A 615 28.78 -55.48 2.23
C ALA A 615 29.24 -54.20 2.92
N LEU A 616 29.33 -53.11 2.17
CA LEU A 616 29.68 -51.78 2.64
C LEU A 616 28.45 -50.87 2.52
N ALA A 617 27.84 -50.56 3.64
CA ALA A 617 26.79 -49.54 3.73
C ALA A 617 27.45 -48.16 3.89
N VAL A 618 26.94 -47.14 3.21
CA VAL A 618 27.47 -45.77 3.27
C VAL A 618 26.38 -44.79 3.68
N LYS A 619 26.75 -43.80 4.49
CA LYS A 619 25.86 -42.72 4.91
C LYS A 619 25.64 -41.75 3.75
N VAL A 620 24.39 -41.62 3.32
CA VAL A 620 23.97 -40.70 2.25
C VAL A 620 23.42 -39.38 2.81
N GLU A 621 23.49 -38.30 2.02
CA GLU A 621 23.05 -36.95 2.40
C GLU A 621 21.59 -36.89 2.82
N SER A 622 20.72 -37.69 2.20
CA SER A 622 19.30 -37.77 2.51
C SER A 622 19.01 -38.33 3.92
N ALA A 623 20.01 -38.93 4.59
CA ALA A 623 19.90 -39.48 5.93
C ALA A 623 21.00 -38.90 6.87
N PRO A 624 20.98 -37.58 7.18
CA PRO A 624 22.05 -36.93 7.94
C PRO A 624 22.13 -37.42 9.39
N GLY A 625 21.01 -37.89 9.97
CA GLY A 625 20.93 -38.44 11.31
C GLY A 625 21.38 -39.90 11.44
N LEU A 626 21.62 -40.60 10.32
CA LEU A 626 21.99 -42.02 10.32
C LEU A 626 23.35 -42.22 11.00
N ASN A 627 23.41 -43.16 11.94
CA ASN A 627 24.65 -43.68 12.49
C ASN A 627 24.92 -45.06 11.86
N PRO A 628 25.93 -45.20 10.99
CA PRO A 628 26.22 -46.48 10.33
C PRO A 628 26.47 -47.63 11.31
N GLY A 629 26.99 -47.36 12.51
CA GLY A 629 27.29 -48.38 13.52
C GLY A 629 26.05 -49.02 14.16
N GLN A 630 24.86 -48.43 13.96
CA GLN A 630 23.59 -48.94 14.45
C GLN A 630 22.83 -49.79 13.42
N LEU A 631 23.35 -49.90 12.20
CA LEU A 631 22.75 -50.72 11.16
C LEU A 631 22.90 -52.20 11.49
N THR A 632 21.92 -53.02 11.12
CA THR A 632 21.98 -54.48 11.25
C THR A 632 21.61 -55.13 9.93
N LEU A 633 21.99 -56.40 9.78
CA LEU A 633 21.41 -57.26 8.73
C LEU A 633 19.96 -57.62 9.10
N SER A 634 19.29 -58.45 8.28
CA SER A 634 17.92 -58.89 8.56
C SER A 634 17.77 -59.62 9.91
N ASP A 635 18.84 -60.16 10.46
CA ASP A 635 18.93 -60.58 11.85
C ASP A 635 19.52 -59.43 12.71
N PRO A 636 18.75 -58.84 13.64
CA PRO A 636 19.21 -57.74 14.50
C PRO A 636 20.43 -58.09 15.38
N ALA A 637 20.72 -59.38 15.59
CA ALA A 637 21.93 -59.80 16.31
C ALA A 637 23.21 -59.63 15.47
N CYS A 638 23.09 -59.44 14.15
CA CYS A 638 24.20 -59.27 13.23
C CYS A 638 24.44 -57.80 12.87
N GLY A 639 25.29 -57.13 13.67
CA GLY A 639 25.80 -55.78 13.39
C GLY A 639 27.04 -55.75 12.48
N PRO A 640 27.57 -54.55 12.17
CA PRO A 640 28.75 -54.39 11.34
C PRO A 640 30.01 -54.86 12.07
N THR A 641 30.93 -55.45 11.30
CA THR A 641 32.26 -55.85 11.78
C THR A 641 33.18 -54.65 11.99
N TYR A 642 33.00 -53.61 11.18
CA TYR A 642 33.69 -52.33 11.31
C TYR A 642 32.71 -51.21 10.94
N SER A 643 32.75 -50.10 11.66
CA SER A 643 31.95 -48.92 11.32
C SER A 643 32.68 -47.64 11.72
N ASP A 644 32.44 -46.57 10.95
CA ASP A 644 32.76 -45.21 11.31
C ASP A 644 31.53 -44.29 11.08
N ASP A 645 31.75 -42.97 11.10
CA ASP A 645 30.69 -41.97 10.92
C ASP A 645 30.11 -41.92 9.49
N ARG A 646 30.68 -42.67 8.54
CA ARG A 646 30.37 -42.59 7.11
C ARG A 646 30.08 -43.94 6.46
N PHE A 647 30.60 -45.05 6.97
CA PHE A 647 30.35 -46.37 6.44
C PHE A 647 30.33 -47.47 7.50
N ALA A 648 29.60 -48.54 7.19
CA ALA A 648 29.49 -49.75 8.00
C ALA A 648 29.78 -50.97 7.12
N TYR A 649 30.75 -51.77 7.55
CA TYR A 649 31.22 -52.95 6.86
C TYR A 649 30.69 -54.21 7.53
N PHE A 650 29.98 -55.02 6.75
CA PHE A 650 29.37 -56.27 7.17
C PHE A 650 30.14 -57.45 6.58
N HIS A 651 30.39 -58.45 7.41
CA HIS A 651 31.00 -59.71 7.02
C HIS A 651 30.17 -60.86 7.56
N PHE A 652 29.55 -61.63 6.67
CA PHE A 652 28.64 -62.70 7.05
C PHE A 652 28.69 -63.86 6.05
N THR A 653 28.19 -65.03 6.45
CA THR A 653 28.08 -66.18 5.53
C THR A 653 26.71 -66.21 4.88
N VAL A 654 26.63 -66.80 3.69
CA VAL A 654 25.37 -66.94 2.91
C VAL A 654 24.25 -67.70 3.65
N ASN A 655 24.56 -68.43 4.72
CA ASN A 655 23.61 -69.22 5.51
C ASN A 655 23.34 -68.63 6.91
N SER A 656 23.82 -67.42 7.22
CA SER A 656 23.68 -66.77 8.53
C SER A 656 22.94 -65.43 8.45
N CYS A 657 22.67 -64.80 9.60
CA CYS A 657 22.20 -63.42 9.71
C CYS A 657 20.89 -63.10 8.94
N GLY A 658 19.96 -64.06 8.89
CA GLY A 658 18.69 -63.88 8.20
C GLY A 658 18.78 -63.88 6.66
N THR A 659 19.92 -64.27 6.07
CA THR A 659 20.11 -64.29 4.61
C THR A 659 19.11 -65.26 3.95
N THR A 660 18.35 -64.75 2.98
CA THR A 660 17.40 -65.55 2.22
C THR A 660 18.05 -66.13 0.97
N ARG A 661 17.63 -67.34 0.58
CA ARG A 661 18.14 -68.03 -0.61
C ARG A 661 17.01 -68.33 -1.58
N LYS A 662 17.17 -67.91 -2.83
CA LYS A 662 16.27 -68.19 -3.95
C LYS A 662 17.00 -68.96 -5.04
N PHE A 663 16.31 -69.93 -5.63
CA PHE A 663 16.80 -70.63 -6.82
C PHE A 663 16.11 -70.05 -8.05
N ILE A 664 16.90 -69.47 -8.95
CA ILE A 664 16.42 -68.94 -10.23
C ILE A 664 17.21 -69.64 -11.34
N ASN A 665 16.58 -70.60 -12.02
CA ASN A 665 17.25 -71.48 -12.99
C ASN A 665 18.47 -72.20 -12.37
N ASN A 666 19.67 -72.01 -12.95
CA ASN A 666 20.94 -72.57 -12.45
C ASN A 666 21.72 -71.59 -11.54
N VAL A 667 21.07 -70.55 -11.01
CA VAL A 667 21.71 -69.55 -10.14
C VAL A 667 21.06 -69.58 -8.76
N MET A 668 21.90 -69.72 -7.73
CA MET A 668 21.53 -69.51 -6.33
C MET A 668 21.71 -68.03 -6.00
N LEU A 669 20.62 -67.33 -5.77
CA LEU A 669 20.60 -65.93 -5.36
C LEU A 669 20.47 -65.87 -3.84
N TYR A 670 21.44 -65.27 -3.18
CA TYR A 670 21.41 -64.98 -1.75
C TYR A 670 21.15 -63.48 -1.56
N GLU A 671 20.15 -63.13 -0.77
CA GLU A 671 19.75 -61.75 -0.52
C GLU A 671 19.70 -61.49 0.99
N ASN A 672 20.21 -60.34 1.38
CA ASN A 672 20.08 -59.81 2.74
C ASN A 672 19.79 -58.30 2.64
N GLU A 673 19.39 -57.72 3.75
CA GLU A 673 19.00 -56.32 3.85
C GLU A 673 19.70 -55.68 5.04
N ILE A 674 20.31 -54.52 4.80
CA ILE A 674 20.91 -53.68 5.83
C ILE A 674 19.97 -52.51 6.09
N SER A 675 19.47 -52.42 7.32
CA SER A 675 18.53 -51.40 7.78
C SER A 675 18.77 -51.05 9.25
N LEU A 676 18.03 -50.08 9.78
CA LEU A 676 17.97 -49.84 11.21
C LEU A 676 17.03 -50.86 11.87
N PRO A 677 17.32 -51.32 13.10
CA PRO A 677 16.36 -52.12 13.86
C PRO A 677 15.05 -51.35 14.13
N ASP A 678 13.90 -52.03 14.04
CA ASP A 678 12.56 -51.44 14.19
C ASP A 678 12.42 -50.52 15.43
N GLU A 679 13.00 -50.91 16.58
CA GLU A 679 12.96 -50.12 17.82
C GLU A 679 13.71 -48.79 17.72
N LEU A 680 14.84 -48.77 17.00
CA LEU A 680 15.63 -47.55 16.78
C LEU A 680 15.02 -46.68 15.69
N GLU A 681 14.41 -47.29 14.67
CA GLU A 681 13.73 -46.58 13.60
C GLU A 681 12.53 -45.77 14.13
N VAL A 682 11.71 -46.37 15.00
CA VAL A 682 10.59 -45.68 15.69
C VAL A 682 11.10 -44.52 16.54
N LYS A 683 12.25 -44.69 17.21
CA LYS A 683 12.85 -43.64 18.04
C LYS A 683 13.42 -42.50 17.19
N LEU A 684 14.06 -42.79 16.07
CA LEU A 684 14.61 -41.79 15.16
C LEU A 684 13.48 -40.94 14.55
N ASN A 685 12.43 -41.60 14.06
CA ASN A 685 11.23 -40.97 13.50
C ASN A 685 10.45 -40.11 14.51
N ALA A 686 10.52 -40.42 15.80
CA ALA A 686 9.93 -39.59 16.86
C ALA A 686 10.76 -38.33 17.19
N THR A 687 12.05 -38.30 16.84
CA THR A 687 12.98 -37.20 17.17
C THR A 687 13.25 -36.27 15.98
N THR A 688 13.19 -36.78 14.75
CA THR A 688 13.33 -36.02 13.50
C THR A 688 11.98 -35.94 12.79
N SER A 689 11.48 -34.74 12.43
CA SER A 689 10.16 -34.56 11.75
C SER A 689 10.12 -35.04 10.29
N SER A 690 10.92 -36.05 9.95
CA SER A 690 11.09 -36.61 8.61
C SER A 690 11.06 -38.13 8.73
N GLU A 691 10.19 -38.78 7.96
CA GLU A 691 10.20 -40.23 7.75
C GLU A 691 11.46 -40.58 6.94
N GLN A 692 12.56 -40.93 7.60
CA GLN A 692 13.82 -41.30 6.94
C GLN A 692 14.00 -42.81 7.00
N GLU A 693 13.57 -43.53 5.96
CA GLU A 693 13.78 -44.97 5.80
C GLU A 693 15.12 -45.22 5.07
N TYR A 694 16.11 -45.79 5.77
CA TYR A 694 17.37 -46.22 5.15
C TYR A 694 17.36 -47.74 4.99
N GLN A 695 17.29 -48.19 3.73
CA GLN A 695 17.27 -49.62 3.38
C GLN A 695 18.27 -49.91 2.26
N LEU A 696 19.23 -50.79 2.52
CA LEU A 696 20.21 -51.24 1.53
C LEU A 696 20.10 -52.74 1.30
N LYS A 697 19.62 -53.14 0.13
CA LYS A 697 19.52 -54.55 -0.28
C LYS A 697 20.83 -55.02 -0.89
N VAL A 698 21.35 -56.13 -0.37
CA VAL A 698 22.60 -56.75 -0.83
C VAL A 698 22.31 -58.14 -1.36
N SER A 699 22.86 -58.45 -2.53
CA SER A 699 22.56 -59.70 -3.22
C SER A 699 23.80 -60.30 -3.88
N CYS A 700 23.99 -61.61 -3.74
CA CYS A 700 25.05 -62.37 -4.38
C CYS A 700 24.48 -63.53 -5.19
N SER A 701 24.88 -63.61 -6.46
CA SER A 701 24.47 -64.68 -7.38
C SER A 701 25.59 -65.69 -7.57
N TYR A 702 25.33 -66.95 -7.24
CA TYR A 702 26.25 -68.08 -7.42
C TYR A 702 25.72 -69.05 -8.47
N VAL A 703 26.53 -69.36 -9.48
CA VAL A 703 26.15 -70.35 -10.49
C VAL A 703 26.32 -71.76 -9.93
N ALA A 704 25.22 -72.52 -9.89
CA ALA A 704 25.20 -73.91 -9.43
C ALA A 704 25.63 -74.86 -10.56
N ASN A 705 26.93 -75.10 -10.69
CA ASN A 705 27.47 -75.98 -11.74
C ASN A 705 27.29 -77.49 -11.47
N ILE A 706 27.13 -77.91 -10.20
CA ILE A 706 26.99 -79.32 -9.79
C ILE A 706 25.99 -79.43 -8.63
N THR A 707 24.84 -80.06 -8.86
CA THR A 707 23.91 -80.48 -7.79
C THR A 707 24.32 -81.86 -7.26
N ARG A 708 24.89 -81.94 -6.05
CA ARG A 708 25.10 -83.23 -5.36
C ARG A 708 23.94 -83.50 -4.42
N THR A 709 23.07 -84.43 -4.79
CA THR A 709 21.96 -84.91 -3.96
C THR A 709 22.50 -85.87 -2.90
N LEU A 710 22.49 -85.46 -1.62
CA LEU A 710 22.70 -86.36 -0.48
C LEU A 710 21.36 -87.03 -0.14
N ALA A 711 21.20 -88.28 -0.54
CA ALA A 711 20.10 -89.12 -0.07
C ALA A 711 20.44 -89.64 1.33
N PHE A 712 19.79 -89.10 2.35
CA PHE A 712 19.83 -89.67 3.70
C PHE A 712 18.87 -90.86 3.77
N LEU A 713 19.40 -92.08 3.74
CA LEU A 713 18.65 -93.29 4.04
C LEU A 713 18.82 -93.61 5.54
N THR A 714 17.85 -93.23 6.37
CA THR A 714 17.84 -93.55 7.80
C THR A 714 17.18 -94.93 8.03
N ARG A 715 17.88 -95.83 8.71
CA ARG A 715 17.34 -97.11 9.24
C ARG A 715 16.60 -96.80 10.56
N PRO A 716 15.34 -97.22 10.76
CA PRO A 716 14.63 -96.94 12.00
C PRO A 716 15.13 -97.87 13.12
N ARG A 717 15.37 -97.30 14.31
CA ARG A 717 15.49 -98.03 15.57
C ARG A 717 14.45 -97.47 16.53
N ASP A 718 13.68 -98.39 17.11
CA ASP A 718 12.49 -98.14 17.91
C ASP A 718 12.72 -97.33 19.19
N ASN A 719 11.70 -96.53 19.51
CA ASN A 719 11.36 -95.83 20.75
C ASN A 719 12.02 -94.47 21.06
N GLU A 720 11.38 -93.40 20.56
CA GLU A 720 11.12 -92.14 21.29
C GLU A 720 9.91 -91.42 20.62
N PRO A 721 9.09 -90.67 21.36
CA PRO A 721 7.72 -90.34 20.97
C PRO A 721 7.66 -89.41 19.75
N PHE A 722 6.96 -89.85 18.71
CA PHE A 722 6.66 -89.06 17.53
C PHE A 722 5.45 -88.16 17.79
N ALA A 723 5.62 -86.84 17.68
CA ALA A 723 4.51 -85.93 17.51
C ALA A 723 4.14 -85.90 16.01
N GLU A 724 3.02 -86.52 15.66
CA GLU A 724 2.45 -86.35 14.32
C GLU A 724 2.10 -84.88 14.11
N THR A 725 2.58 -84.30 13.01
CA THR A 725 2.09 -83.01 12.56
C THR A 725 0.66 -83.23 12.06
N GLY A 726 -0.32 -83.00 12.93
CA GLY A 726 -1.73 -83.07 12.55
C GLY A 726 -2.05 -81.97 11.56
N THR A 727 -2.31 -82.32 10.30
CA THR A 727 -2.90 -81.38 9.34
C THR A 727 -4.40 -81.29 9.62
N GLY A 728 -4.84 -80.25 10.32
CA GLY A 728 -6.25 -79.91 10.45
C GLY A 728 -6.69 -79.02 9.29
N ARG A 729 -7.74 -79.40 8.55
CA ARG A 729 -8.42 -78.49 7.63
C ARG A 729 -9.60 -77.87 8.37
N LEU A 730 -9.65 -76.54 8.43
CA LEU A 730 -10.83 -75.83 8.88
C LEU A 730 -11.89 -75.89 7.77
N MET A 731 -13.07 -76.42 8.07
CA MET A 731 -14.16 -76.49 7.10
C MET A 731 -15.00 -75.22 7.18
N VAL A 732 -15.00 -74.47 6.08
CA VAL A 732 -15.83 -73.28 5.89
C VAL A 732 -16.99 -73.66 4.97
N ARG A 733 -18.21 -73.19 5.30
CA ARG A 733 -19.37 -73.31 4.43
C ARG A 733 -20.00 -71.94 4.19
N MET A 734 -20.59 -71.76 3.02
CA MET A 734 -21.40 -70.59 2.68
C MET A 734 -22.86 -71.02 2.55
N ARG A 735 -23.77 -70.29 3.18
CA ARG A 735 -25.22 -70.57 3.19
C ARG A 735 -25.99 -69.32 2.81
N LEU A 736 -27.09 -69.49 2.09
CA LEU A 736 -28.00 -68.40 1.75
C LEU A 736 -29.20 -68.42 2.71
N ALA A 737 -29.37 -67.36 3.48
CA ALA A 737 -30.50 -67.16 4.38
C ALA A 737 -31.75 -66.74 3.59
N GLN A 738 -32.93 -67.13 4.09
CA GLN A 738 -34.20 -66.79 3.44
C GLN A 738 -34.57 -65.31 3.62
N ASP A 739 -34.09 -64.69 4.71
CA ASP A 739 -34.29 -63.29 5.07
C ASP A 739 -33.07 -62.69 5.82
N ALA A 740 -33.15 -61.40 6.18
CA ALA A 740 -32.08 -60.66 6.85
C ALA A 740 -31.82 -61.08 8.31
N SER A 741 -32.59 -62.03 8.87
CA SER A 741 -32.43 -62.48 10.26
C SER A 741 -31.38 -63.57 10.43
N TYR A 742 -30.94 -64.22 9.34
CA TYR A 742 -29.97 -65.32 9.33
C TYR A 742 -30.35 -66.53 10.22
N ASN A 743 -31.64 -66.71 10.52
CA ASN A 743 -32.12 -67.83 11.34
C ASN A 743 -32.58 -69.04 10.52
N THR A 744 -33.00 -68.83 9.27
CA THR A 744 -33.47 -69.89 8.37
C THR A 744 -32.72 -69.82 7.04
N PHE A 745 -32.32 -70.98 6.52
CA PHE A 745 -31.45 -71.09 5.34
C PHE A 745 -32.11 -71.96 4.26
N HIS A 746 -31.83 -71.67 3.00
CA HIS A 746 -32.25 -72.47 1.86
C HIS A 746 -31.50 -73.81 1.83
N GLN A 747 -32.23 -74.90 1.56
CA GLN A 747 -31.68 -76.25 1.42
C GLN A 747 -31.22 -76.51 -0.02
N GLU A 748 -30.47 -77.60 -0.24
CA GLU A 748 -29.92 -77.93 -1.57
C GLU A 748 -31.04 -78.14 -2.62
N GLU A 749 -32.21 -78.63 -2.19
CA GLU A 749 -33.38 -78.80 -3.06
C GLU A 749 -34.05 -77.47 -3.47
N ASP A 750 -33.76 -76.36 -2.77
CA ASP A 750 -34.35 -75.04 -3.05
C ASP A 750 -33.62 -74.27 -4.17
N TYR A 751 -32.48 -74.77 -4.65
CA TYR A 751 -31.69 -74.11 -5.70
C TYR A 751 -32.16 -74.54 -7.11
N PRO A 752 -32.29 -73.60 -8.07
CA PRO A 752 -31.89 -72.18 -8.00
C PRO A 752 -32.95 -71.28 -7.32
N VAL A 753 -32.49 -70.43 -6.39
CA VAL A 753 -33.36 -69.46 -5.70
C VAL A 753 -33.70 -68.29 -6.62
N VAL A 754 -34.98 -68.14 -6.95
CA VAL A 754 -35.48 -67.04 -7.79
C VAL A 754 -35.83 -65.82 -6.93
N ARG A 755 -35.29 -64.66 -7.31
CA ARG A 755 -35.58 -63.34 -6.71
C ARG A 755 -35.75 -62.28 -7.79
N TYR A 756 -36.52 -61.25 -7.46
CA TYR A 756 -36.64 -60.08 -8.34
C TYR A 756 -35.41 -59.18 -8.23
N LEU A 757 -35.03 -58.54 -9.33
CA LEU A 757 -33.92 -57.57 -9.34
C LEU A 757 -34.13 -56.50 -8.26
N ARG A 758 -33.04 -56.15 -7.56
CA ARG A 758 -32.99 -55.26 -6.37
C ARG A 758 -33.46 -55.84 -5.03
N GLN A 759 -33.90 -57.10 -4.97
CA GLN A 759 -34.06 -57.78 -3.68
C GLN A 759 -32.69 -58.28 -3.18
N PRO A 760 -32.34 -58.07 -1.91
CA PRO A 760 -31.06 -58.54 -1.36
C PRO A 760 -31.04 -60.07 -1.21
N LEU A 761 -29.86 -60.64 -1.39
CA LEU A 761 -29.54 -62.02 -1.02
C LEU A 761 -28.64 -61.98 0.22
N HIS A 762 -29.00 -62.76 1.23
CA HIS A 762 -28.36 -62.73 2.54
C HIS A 762 -27.43 -63.95 2.70
N PHE A 763 -26.14 -63.76 2.44
CA PHE A 763 -25.16 -64.84 2.53
C PHE A 763 -24.44 -64.83 3.88
N GLU A 764 -24.33 -66.01 4.49
CA GLU A 764 -23.52 -66.26 5.67
C GLU A 764 -22.37 -67.19 5.29
N VAL A 765 -21.16 -66.86 5.77
CA VAL A 765 -20.01 -67.76 5.69
C VAL A 765 -19.63 -68.13 7.12
N GLU A 766 -19.60 -69.43 7.39
CA GLU A 766 -19.42 -69.98 8.74
C GLU A 766 -18.24 -70.97 8.75
N LEU A 767 -17.43 -70.87 9.81
CA LEU A 767 -16.42 -71.86 10.17
C LEU A 767 -17.07 -72.98 11.00
N THR A 768 -17.27 -74.15 10.41
CA THR A 768 -18.09 -75.22 11.02
C THR A 768 -17.39 -76.06 12.07
N THR A 769 -16.06 -76.10 12.10
CA THR A 769 -15.30 -77.11 12.85
C THR A 769 -14.31 -76.56 13.87
N SER A 770 -14.30 -75.26 14.16
CA SER A 770 -13.43 -74.69 15.21
C SER A 770 -14.20 -73.81 16.18
N SER A 771 -13.96 -74.02 17.47
CA SER A 771 -14.47 -73.21 18.59
C SER A 771 -13.36 -72.39 19.26
N ASP A 772 -12.18 -72.27 18.63
CA ASP A 772 -11.05 -71.51 19.15
C ASP A 772 -11.31 -69.98 19.03
N PRO A 773 -11.40 -69.23 20.14
CA PRO A 773 -11.66 -67.79 20.12
C PRO A 773 -10.51 -66.96 19.52
N LYS A 774 -9.34 -67.56 19.26
CA LYS A 774 -8.19 -66.89 18.61
C LYS A 774 -8.24 -66.96 17.08
N VAL A 775 -9.18 -67.72 16.51
CA VAL A 775 -9.33 -67.85 15.06
C VAL A 775 -10.52 -66.98 14.61
N ALA A 776 -10.27 -66.04 13.69
CA ALA A 776 -11.30 -65.21 13.08
C ALA A 776 -11.47 -65.57 11.59
N LEU A 777 -12.73 -65.60 11.13
CA LEU A 777 -13.05 -65.78 9.71
C LEU A 777 -13.14 -64.41 9.03
N VAL A 778 -12.34 -64.21 7.99
CA VAL A 778 -12.25 -62.95 7.24
C VAL A 778 -12.37 -63.25 5.74
N LEU A 779 -13.16 -62.47 5.00
CA LEU A 779 -13.49 -62.69 3.59
C LEU A 779 -12.71 -61.76 2.67
N ASP A 780 -11.49 -62.18 2.31
CA ASP A 780 -10.56 -61.37 1.52
C ASP A 780 -11.09 -61.03 0.11
N HIS A 781 -11.63 -62.01 -0.62
CA HIS A 781 -12.18 -61.78 -1.95
C HIS A 781 -13.46 -62.59 -2.17
N CYS A 782 -14.56 -61.91 -2.51
CA CYS A 782 -15.84 -62.53 -2.83
C CYS A 782 -16.33 -62.02 -4.19
N TRP A 783 -16.83 -62.91 -5.05
CA TRP A 783 -17.31 -62.56 -6.38
C TRP A 783 -18.38 -63.54 -6.86
N ALA A 784 -19.19 -63.08 -7.81
CA ALA A 784 -20.15 -63.89 -8.54
C ALA A 784 -19.68 -64.12 -9.98
N THR A 785 -19.98 -65.29 -10.52
CA THR A 785 -19.70 -65.68 -11.92
C THR A 785 -21.01 -66.05 -12.60
N LEU A 786 -21.04 -65.95 -13.94
CA LEU A 786 -22.23 -66.35 -14.70
C LEU A 786 -22.46 -67.86 -14.70
N ASN A 787 -21.37 -68.64 -14.63
CA ASN A 787 -21.39 -70.10 -14.66
C ASN A 787 -20.81 -70.66 -13.36
N GLU A 788 -21.02 -71.96 -13.11
CA GLU A 788 -20.53 -72.69 -11.92
C GLU A 788 -19.00 -72.64 -11.75
N ASP A 789 -18.25 -72.44 -12.83
CA ASP A 789 -16.81 -72.27 -12.76
C ASP A 789 -16.44 -70.91 -12.14
N ARG A 790 -15.78 -70.98 -10.98
CA ARG A 790 -15.33 -69.82 -10.18
C ARG A 790 -14.40 -68.86 -10.90
N ASP A 791 -13.71 -69.33 -11.95
CA ASP A 791 -12.77 -68.53 -12.73
C ASP A 791 -13.36 -68.05 -14.07
N SER A 792 -14.65 -68.35 -14.32
CA SER A 792 -15.34 -67.94 -15.54
C SER A 792 -15.59 -66.43 -15.61
N ARG A 793 -15.65 -65.91 -16.84
CA ARG A 793 -15.97 -64.51 -17.12
C ARG A 793 -17.33 -64.43 -17.84
N PRO A 794 -18.16 -63.41 -17.55
CA PRO A 794 -17.90 -62.26 -16.68
C PRO A 794 -17.91 -62.62 -15.17
N ARG A 795 -17.00 -61.98 -14.42
CA ARG A 795 -16.85 -62.07 -12.97
C ARG A 795 -17.22 -60.71 -12.36
N TRP A 796 -18.12 -60.70 -11.38
CA TRP A 796 -18.53 -59.52 -10.63
C TRP A 796 -18.02 -59.60 -9.20
N ASN A 797 -17.06 -58.75 -8.85
CA ASN A 797 -16.51 -58.71 -7.49
C ASN A 797 -17.50 -58.05 -6.53
N LEU A 798 -17.79 -58.72 -5.42
CA LEU A 798 -18.63 -58.25 -4.32
C LEU A 798 -17.77 -57.72 -3.16
N ILE A 799 -16.62 -58.37 -2.89
CA ILE A 799 -15.62 -57.98 -1.90
C ILE A 799 -14.23 -58.15 -2.54
N ILE A 800 -13.34 -57.17 -2.38
CA ILE A 800 -11.95 -57.20 -2.84
C ILE A 800 -11.09 -56.61 -1.72
N ASN A 801 -10.05 -57.33 -1.30
CA ASN A 801 -9.19 -56.99 -0.16
C ASN A 801 -10.00 -56.75 1.14
N GLY A 802 -10.85 -57.72 1.48
CA GLY A 802 -11.72 -57.73 2.66
C GLY A 802 -11.06 -58.33 3.90
#